data_AF-A0A8J9WKD6-F1
#
_entry.id   AF-A0A8J9WKD6-F1
#
_cell.length_a   1.000
_cell.length_b   1.000
_cell.length_c   1.000
_cell.angle_alpha   90.00
_cell.angle_beta   90.00
_cell.angle_gamma   90.00
#
_symmetry.space_group_name_H-M   'P 1'
#
loop_
_entity.id
_entity.type
_entity.pdbx_description
1 polymer ?
#
loop_
_entity_poly.entity_id
_entity_poly.type
_entity_poly.pdbx_seq_one_letter_code
_entity_poly.pdbx_strand_id
1 'polypeptide(L)'
;MTFTNITNLSRFGISWPGRIEVPRPKNAVEQIDGPLLEWLSYRGLPPQKVTLSHTPREGRGLLATQYLRKHEKLLNIPGNLLLTADIALQKSAYGKLLERADVPAWSVLATFLAETRCQPEGAKNEWGVYVDALPLRSGGVLEWSPEEVALLQGTAAIRAAHKILLSFEKSFMELESISEEAVGAPHRPLTMDDLKWGFSMLLSRLVRLPSTDMEAFVPWADMLNHDPSADCFLDWDASSSSVILRPDRNYQAGEQVYMSYGQKSDSDMLLSYGFAPAALSNPHNACNLHLSLRDDDPLLNVKLDLLSDVDMDGCMDFPLRLDALPQNLLNFADFIATSTPDQRKASAIDRGEPLDVSEKRAAIDFVMEQCKAALASISGTLEGDQEALTKVNTQIAKAAAAQMTTLQRRRDIYQIRINERKGHFTPRGSQFTLRGSYPTWPDQRAARLARETFHQDLCTFVASCSLLSRKKKRKIAQILARAQPKTVPIQEAPPLSQDSFSNRAPRSRNNGGPPPSGPSPFKVAWNRVLRQLSSLPLAIGELAVIAVLSAIGTVIEQNKSLSYYMRNYPDGPNKVIGFVDWQLIKMMQWDHIYSANYFLALMALLAASLAACTSTRQWPMVRVARRWRFAQTPGRVYTMAKEGTAAALPNADVHVMGRVLQASGYQVFLKEGSLYAFKGLAGKLGPIGVHAAMLLIMAGVTYGCLAGLKGTVMVPEGGDFIFAQALSPRSPIARPPSGAFDVLHVNSFDVKYRDDGSVDQFVSDLSVLDDQGRELMRKSISVNDPLRYQGITAYQTDYSMAALTVRAPGSPLQPADGSPFNLPMASLDGKPGIKGKAWATFVPMEPPPADRKASKPRGVSIVARDFQTVALYKSDGSFAGIRRPGSNKPIEVDGLTVIVDDIVGSTGLELKVDPGVPYVYAGFAGLMITTLVSYLSHSQIWALQEGSLVHVGGRSNRATVTFALELNDLMNSIPEQPPAVVPERTAAEMER
;
A
#
# COMPACT_ATOMS: atom_id res chain seq x y z
N MET A 1 -7.12 3.95 -41.05
CA MET A 1 -7.96 2.78 -41.44
C MET A 1 -9.25 2.85 -40.63
N THR A 2 -10.25 3.53 -41.16
CA THR A 2 -11.52 3.81 -40.49
C THR A 2 -12.30 2.52 -40.16
N PHE A 3 -12.50 2.27 -38.86
CA PHE A 3 -13.29 1.16 -38.29
C PHE A 3 -14.82 1.29 -38.49
N THR A 4 -15.28 1.89 -39.59
CA THR A 4 -16.71 2.11 -39.87
C THR A 4 -17.37 1.02 -40.72
N ASN A 5 -16.65 -0.02 -41.17
CA ASN A 5 -17.20 -1.08 -42.03
C ASN A 5 -17.10 -2.49 -41.41
N ILE A 6 -17.63 -2.70 -40.20
CA ILE A 6 -17.85 -4.04 -39.62
C ILE A 6 -19.34 -4.25 -39.28
N THR A 7 -20.24 -3.79 -40.15
CA THR A 7 -21.67 -4.14 -40.09
C THR A 7 -22.00 -5.41 -40.89
N ASN A 8 -21.01 -6.13 -41.40
CA ASN A 8 -21.19 -7.31 -42.25
C ASN A 8 -20.54 -8.57 -41.67
N LEU A 9 -20.88 -8.90 -40.41
CA LEU A 9 -20.57 -10.20 -39.78
C LEU A 9 -21.27 -11.39 -40.47
N SER A 10 -22.20 -11.13 -41.40
CA SER A 10 -22.87 -12.16 -42.22
C SER A 10 -22.01 -12.69 -43.37
N ARG A 11 -20.90 -12.03 -43.74
CA ARG A 11 -20.04 -12.45 -44.86
C ARG A 11 -19.08 -13.60 -44.54
N PHE A 12 -18.94 -13.96 -43.27
CA PHE A 12 -17.99 -14.98 -42.80
C PHE A 12 -18.64 -16.31 -42.37
N GLY A 13 -19.89 -16.58 -42.77
CA GLY A 13 -20.45 -17.92 -42.67
C GLY A 13 -20.60 -18.49 -41.26
N ILE A 14 -20.83 -17.64 -40.24
CA ILE A 14 -21.10 -18.09 -38.88
C ILE A 14 -22.49 -18.76 -38.83
N SER A 15 -22.54 -20.09 -39.00
CA SER A 15 -23.72 -20.87 -38.63
C SER A 15 -23.69 -21.14 -37.13
N TRP A 16 -24.63 -20.54 -36.38
CA TRP A 16 -24.86 -20.85 -34.98
C TRP A 16 -25.69 -22.14 -34.89
N PRO A 17 -25.22 -23.23 -34.27
CA PRO A 17 -26.07 -24.39 -34.03
C PRO A 17 -27.15 -24.03 -33.01
N GLY A 18 -28.34 -24.58 -33.22
CA GLY A 18 -29.51 -24.37 -32.37
C GLY A 18 -29.28 -24.75 -30.91
N ARG A 19 -30.06 -24.07 -30.05
CA ARG A 19 -30.25 -24.28 -28.61
C ARG A 19 -29.97 -25.72 -28.17
N ILE A 20 -28.82 -25.97 -27.55
CA ILE A 20 -28.58 -27.24 -26.85
C ILE A 20 -29.12 -27.11 -25.42
N GLU A 21 -30.37 -27.53 -25.22
CA GLU A 21 -30.89 -27.84 -23.89
C GLU A 21 -30.38 -29.23 -23.48
N VAL A 22 -29.33 -29.28 -22.66
CA VAL A 22 -29.03 -30.49 -21.88
C VAL A 22 -29.68 -30.32 -20.51
N PRO A 23 -30.76 -31.04 -20.17
CA PRO A 23 -31.34 -30.96 -18.84
C PRO A 23 -30.39 -31.63 -17.84
N ARG A 24 -30.00 -30.93 -16.77
CA ARG A 24 -29.42 -31.59 -15.59
C ARG A 24 -30.56 -32.03 -14.66
N PRO A 25 -30.59 -33.30 -14.21
CA PRO A 25 -31.38 -33.68 -13.05
C PRO A 25 -30.80 -32.98 -11.79
N LYS A 26 -31.68 -32.61 -10.86
CA LYS A 26 -31.38 -31.82 -9.65
C LYS A 26 -30.35 -32.45 -8.68
N ASN A 27 -29.86 -33.67 -8.93
CA ASN A 27 -28.96 -34.42 -8.05
C ASN A 27 -27.49 -34.50 -8.55
N ALA A 28 -27.13 -33.80 -9.63
CA ALA A 28 -25.81 -33.93 -10.27
C ALA A 28 -24.68 -33.07 -9.64
N VAL A 29 -24.97 -32.16 -8.71
CA VAL A 29 -23.95 -31.27 -8.12
C VAL A 29 -23.15 -31.98 -7.02
N GLU A 30 -23.81 -32.77 -6.16
CA GLU A 30 -23.14 -33.61 -5.15
C GLU A 30 -22.30 -34.75 -5.75
N GLN A 31 -22.58 -35.15 -7.00
CA GLN A 31 -21.89 -36.25 -7.68
C GLN A 31 -20.48 -35.90 -8.20
N ILE A 32 -20.13 -34.62 -8.34
CA ILE A 32 -18.86 -34.17 -8.96
C ILE A 32 -17.85 -33.66 -7.91
N ASP A 33 -18.34 -33.07 -6.82
CA ASP A 33 -17.46 -32.49 -5.80
C ASP A 33 -16.73 -33.57 -4.97
N GLY A 34 -17.34 -34.74 -4.75
CA GLY A 34 -16.72 -35.89 -4.06
C GLY A 34 -15.46 -36.40 -4.78
N PRO A 35 -15.54 -36.81 -6.06
CA PRO A 35 -14.38 -37.25 -6.83
C PRO A 35 -13.25 -36.21 -6.90
N LEU A 36 -13.59 -34.92 -7.00
CA LEU A 36 -12.58 -33.85 -6.98
C LEU A 36 -11.83 -33.80 -5.65
N LEU A 37 -12.56 -33.84 -4.51
CA LEU A 37 -11.95 -33.80 -3.18
C LEU A 37 -11.07 -35.04 -2.92
N GLU A 38 -11.52 -36.22 -3.37
CA GLU A 38 -10.74 -37.45 -3.30
C GLU A 38 -9.45 -37.35 -4.14
N TRP A 39 -9.56 -36.84 -5.38
CA TRP A 39 -8.40 -36.62 -6.24
C TRP A 39 -7.41 -35.61 -5.66
N LEU A 40 -7.89 -34.49 -5.12
CA LEU A 40 -7.05 -33.48 -4.46
C LEU A 40 -6.30 -34.08 -3.26
N SER A 41 -7.00 -34.84 -2.43
CA SER A 41 -6.41 -35.53 -1.27
C SER A 41 -5.36 -36.57 -1.71
N TYR A 42 -5.69 -37.41 -2.70
CA TYR A 42 -4.77 -38.39 -3.29
C TYR A 42 -3.51 -37.75 -3.86
N ARG A 43 -3.65 -36.57 -4.47
CA ARG A 43 -2.55 -35.80 -5.06
C ARG A 43 -1.75 -34.97 -4.03
N GLY A 44 -2.10 -35.07 -2.75
CA GLY A 44 -1.33 -34.50 -1.65
C GLY A 44 -1.77 -33.12 -1.19
N LEU A 45 -3.02 -32.69 -1.46
CA LEU A 45 -3.56 -31.46 -0.88
C LEU A 45 -3.68 -31.62 0.64
N PRO A 46 -2.97 -30.82 1.46
CA PRO A 46 -3.07 -30.91 2.91
C PRO A 46 -4.45 -30.44 3.40
N PRO A 47 -4.88 -30.80 4.63
CA PRO A 47 -6.13 -30.31 5.21
C PRO A 47 -6.21 -28.79 5.18
N GLN A 48 -7.33 -28.26 4.70
CA GLN A 48 -7.56 -26.82 4.54
C GLN A 48 -8.53 -26.30 5.62
N LYS A 49 -8.39 -25.04 6.01
CA LYS A 49 -9.31 -24.38 6.98
C LYS A 49 -10.60 -23.85 6.33
N VAL A 50 -10.91 -24.34 5.14
CA VAL A 50 -12.08 -23.98 4.35
C VAL A 50 -12.70 -25.24 3.77
N THR A 51 -14.00 -25.19 3.53
CA THR A 51 -14.77 -26.27 2.92
C THR A 51 -15.54 -25.76 1.71
N LEU A 52 -15.73 -26.64 0.72
CA LEU A 52 -16.53 -26.34 -0.45
C LEU A 52 -18.01 -26.28 -0.06
N SER A 53 -18.72 -25.26 -0.55
CA SER A 53 -20.17 -25.13 -0.40
C SER A 53 -20.75 -24.49 -1.66
N HIS A 54 -22.08 -24.47 -1.77
CA HIS A 54 -22.79 -23.86 -2.88
C HIS A 54 -23.60 -22.66 -2.38
N THR A 55 -23.27 -21.47 -2.85
CA THR A 55 -24.01 -20.24 -2.56
C THR A 55 -25.10 -20.02 -3.62
N PRO A 56 -26.22 -19.38 -3.25
CA PRO A 56 -27.31 -19.11 -4.20
C PRO A 56 -26.94 -18.17 -5.35
N ARG A 57 -25.90 -17.33 -5.17
CA ARG A 57 -25.58 -16.24 -6.10
C ARG A 57 -24.31 -16.52 -6.93
N GLU A 58 -23.29 -17.13 -6.34
CA GLU A 58 -21.98 -17.34 -6.97
C GLU A 58 -21.72 -18.80 -7.36
N GLY A 59 -22.59 -19.73 -6.95
CA GLY A 59 -22.38 -21.16 -7.20
C GLY A 59 -21.42 -21.77 -6.20
N ARG A 60 -20.43 -22.55 -6.64
CA ARG A 60 -19.43 -23.11 -5.73
C ARG A 60 -18.57 -22.02 -5.11
N GLY A 61 -18.30 -22.14 -3.81
CA GLY A 61 -17.53 -21.18 -3.01
C GLY A 61 -16.87 -21.87 -1.83
N LEU A 62 -15.82 -21.27 -1.28
CA LEU A 62 -15.14 -21.78 -0.09
C LEU A 62 -15.60 -21.04 1.17
N LEU A 63 -16.07 -21.78 2.18
CA LEU A 63 -16.50 -21.26 3.47
C LEU A 63 -15.46 -21.60 4.54
N ALA A 64 -15.17 -20.66 5.43
CA ALA A 64 -14.30 -20.88 6.57
C ALA A 64 -14.89 -21.95 7.51
N THR A 65 -14.12 -22.98 7.85
CA THR A 65 -14.58 -24.02 8.80
C THR A 65 -14.40 -23.59 10.26
N GLN A 66 -13.58 -22.58 10.48
CA GLN A 66 -13.21 -22.04 11.79
C GLN A 66 -12.97 -20.53 11.68
N TYR A 67 -12.74 -19.86 12.81
CA TYR A 67 -12.30 -18.46 12.80
C TYR A 67 -10.94 -18.33 12.08
N LEU A 68 -10.88 -17.44 11.09
CA LEU A 68 -9.67 -17.12 10.36
C LEU A 68 -9.16 -15.73 10.72
N ARG A 69 -7.86 -15.63 11.00
CA ARG A 69 -7.17 -14.36 11.28
C ARG A 69 -6.66 -13.74 9.99
N LYS A 70 -6.81 -12.43 9.88
CA LYS A 70 -6.15 -11.61 8.87
C LYS A 70 -4.65 -11.94 8.81
N HIS A 71 -4.14 -12.09 7.59
CA HIS A 71 -2.76 -12.42 7.23
C HIS A 71 -2.23 -13.81 7.63
N GLU A 72 -3.07 -14.69 8.21
CA GLU A 72 -2.63 -16.07 8.40
C GLU A 72 -2.55 -16.82 7.07
N LYS A 73 -1.72 -17.86 6.98
CA LYS A 73 -1.67 -18.75 5.80
C LYS A 73 -2.96 -19.58 5.77
N LEU A 74 -3.84 -19.28 4.82
CA LEU A 74 -5.14 -19.95 4.66
C LEU A 74 -5.03 -21.14 3.72
N LEU A 75 -4.64 -20.88 2.47
CA LEU A 75 -4.45 -21.92 1.46
C LEU A 75 -2.99 -22.35 1.40
N ASN A 76 -2.79 -23.63 1.14
CA ASN A 76 -1.49 -24.24 0.92
C ASN A 76 -1.65 -25.34 -0.14
N ILE A 77 -1.41 -25.00 -1.40
CA ILE A 77 -1.67 -25.85 -2.57
C ILE A 77 -0.34 -26.24 -3.20
N PRO A 78 0.14 -27.47 -3.01
CA PRO A 78 1.41 -27.93 -3.57
C PRO A 78 1.56 -27.72 -5.08
N GLY A 79 2.78 -27.39 -5.53
CA GLY A 79 3.09 -27.11 -6.93
C GLY A 79 2.74 -28.26 -7.91
N ASN A 80 2.75 -29.50 -7.46
CA ASN A 80 2.39 -30.69 -8.28
C ASN A 80 0.89 -30.80 -8.59
N LEU A 81 0.04 -29.98 -7.98
CA LEU A 81 -1.39 -29.85 -8.32
C LEU A 81 -1.64 -28.86 -9.45
N LEU A 82 -0.70 -27.94 -9.71
CA LEU A 82 -0.87 -26.89 -10.70
C LEU A 82 -0.93 -27.47 -12.11
N LEU A 83 -1.71 -26.82 -12.97
CA LEU A 83 -1.71 -27.08 -14.40
C LEU A 83 -1.14 -25.85 -15.11
N THR A 84 0.09 -25.98 -15.60
CA THR A 84 0.86 -24.94 -16.31
C THR A 84 0.99 -25.28 -17.79
N ALA A 85 1.40 -24.32 -18.62
CA ALA A 85 1.60 -24.55 -20.05
C ALA A 85 2.66 -25.63 -20.33
N ASP A 86 3.75 -25.68 -19.55
CA ASP A 86 4.79 -26.71 -19.68
C ASP A 86 4.22 -28.12 -19.43
N ILE A 87 3.38 -28.26 -18.39
CA ILE A 87 2.69 -29.51 -18.10
C ILE A 87 1.75 -29.87 -19.23
N ALA A 88 0.98 -28.90 -19.73
CA ALA A 88 0.06 -29.09 -20.84
C ALA A 88 0.78 -29.53 -22.12
N LEU A 89 1.92 -28.93 -22.48
CA LEU A 89 2.75 -29.36 -23.62
C LEU A 89 3.24 -30.80 -23.45
N GLN A 90 3.72 -31.16 -22.25
CA GLN A 90 4.25 -32.50 -22.02
C GLN A 90 3.18 -33.60 -22.04
N LYS A 91 1.94 -33.26 -21.65
CA LYS A 91 0.86 -34.23 -21.42
C LYS A 91 -0.18 -34.27 -22.53
N SER A 92 -0.29 -33.20 -23.33
CA SER A 92 -1.20 -33.11 -24.47
C SER A 92 -0.74 -34.00 -25.62
N ALA A 93 -1.68 -34.65 -26.32
CA ALA A 93 -1.39 -35.28 -27.60
C ALA A 93 -0.99 -34.26 -28.69
N TYR A 94 -1.48 -33.02 -28.56
CA TYR A 94 -1.14 -31.90 -29.45
C TYR A 94 0.18 -31.22 -29.07
N GLY A 95 0.78 -31.57 -27.93
CA GLY A 95 1.90 -30.83 -27.32
C GLY A 95 3.08 -30.56 -28.26
N LYS A 96 3.56 -31.58 -28.98
CA LYS A 96 4.68 -31.43 -29.93
C LYS A 96 4.34 -30.53 -31.12
N LEU A 97 3.09 -30.56 -31.58
CA LEU A 97 2.64 -29.73 -32.70
C LEU A 97 2.51 -28.28 -32.27
N LEU A 98 1.94 -28.05 -31.08
CA LEU A 98 1.81 -26.73 -30.47
C LEU A 98 3.19 -26.10 -30.21
N GLU A 99 4.14 -26.88 -29.67
CA GLU A 99 5.52 -26.43 -29.44
C GLU A 99 6.23 -26.09 -30.77
N ARG A 100 6.05 -26.91 -31.81
CA ARG A 100 6.61 -26.65 -33.14
C ARG A 100 6.01 -25.40 -33.79
N ALA A 101 4.73 -25.14 -33.57
CA ALA A 101 4.02 -23.98 -34.10
C ALA A 101 4.27 -22.69 -33.28
N ASP A 102 5.00 -22.78 -32.17
CA ASP A 102 5.31 -21.65 -31.27
C ASP A 102 4.06 -20.89 -30.81
N VAL A 103 2.99 -21.64 -30.51
CA VAL A 103 1.74 -21.02 -30.06
C VAL A 103 1.86 -20.46 -28.64
N PRO A 104 1.15 -19.37 -28.30
CA PRO A 104 1.19 -18.79 -26.97
C PRO A 104 0.80 -19.76 -25.85
N ALA A 105 1.39 -19.62 -24.66
CA ALA A 105 1.15 -20.47 -23.49
C ALA A 105 -0.35 -20.65 -23.12
N TRP A 106 -1.16 -19.59 -23.25
CA TRP A 106 -2.60 -19.67 -23.02
C TRP A 106 -3.31 -20.52 -24.08
N SER A 107 -2.90 -20.50 -25.36
CA SER A 107 -3.46 -21.36 -26.40
C SER A 107 -3.18 -22.83 -26.12
N VAL A 108 -1.98 -23.14 -25.62
CA VAL A 108 -1.63 -24.49 -25.17
C VAL A 108 -2.59 -24.97 -24.08
N LEU A 109 -2.78 -24.15 -23.03
CA LEU A 109 -3.65 -24.50 -21.92
C LEU A 109 -5.11 -24.69 -22.35
N ALA A 110 -5.65 -23.82 -23.21
CA ALA A 110 -7.01 -23.97 -23.75
C ALA A 110 -7.16 -25.27 -24.52
N THR A 111 -6.18 -25.58 -25.37
CA THR A 111 -6.16 -26.79 -26.18
C THR A 111 -6.12 -28.03 -25.31
N PHE A 112 -5.27 -28.04 -24.28
CA PHE A 112 -5.18 -29.14 -23.31
C PHE A 112 -6.49 -29.35 -22.54
N LEU A 113 -7.15 -28.28 -22.10
CA LEU A 113 -8.46 -28.38 -21.45
C LEU A 113 -9.52 -28.96 -22.38
N ALA A 114 -9.59 -28.45 -23.61
CA ALA A 114 -10.54 -28.91 -24.63
C ALA A 114 -10.31 -30.39 -24.98
N GLU A 115 -9.05 -30.78 -25.18
CA GLU A 115 -8.62 -32.16 -25.40
C GLU A 115 -9.05 -33.06 -24.25
N THR A 116 -8.64 -32.73 -23.02
CA THR A 116 -8.89 -33.55 -21.83
C THR A 116 -10.39 -33.75 -21.59
N ARG A 117 -11.20 -32.71 -21.86
CA ARG A 117 -12.66 -32.79 -21.74
C ARG A 117 -13.29 -33.73 -22.78
N CYS A 118 -12.73 -33.79 -23.99
CA CYS A 118 -13.25 -34.62 -25.07
C CYS A 118 -12.83 -36.10 -24.96
N GLN A 119 -11.85 -36.40 -24.12
CA GLN A 119 -11.39 -37.76 -23.89
C GLN A 119 -12.47 -38.60 -23.17
N PRO A 120 -12.66 -39.88 -23.54
CA PRO A 120 -13.52 -40.78 -22.78
C PRO A 120 -12.94 -41.01 -21.38
N GLU A 121 -13.78 -41.30 -20.37
CA GLU A 121 -13.38 -41.38 -18.95
C GLU A 121 -12.14 -42.27 -18.69
N GLY A 122 -12.01 -43.40 -19.40
CA GLY A 122 -10.87 -44.31 -19.25
C GLY A 122 -9.57 -43.89 -19.97
N ALA A 123 -9.60 -42.82 -20.77
CA ALA A 123 -8.45 -42.30 -21.52
C ALA A 123 -8.00 -40.90 -21.04
N LYS A 124 -8.69 -40.32 -20.04
CA LYS A 124 -8.32 -39.02 -19.51
C LYS A 124 -6.98 -39.06 -18.81
N ASN A 125 -6.21 -37.98 -18.98
CA ASN A 125 -4.98 -37.79 -18.23
C ASN A 125 -5.26 -37.52 -16.74
N GLU A 126 -4.19 -37.37 -15.98
CA GLU A 126 -4.23 -37.21 -14.53
C GLU A 126 -4.96 -35.93 -14.02
N TRP A 127 -5.19 -34.93 -14.87
CA TRP A 127 -6.03 -33.75 -14.58
C TRP A 127 -7.49 -33.92 -15.02
N GLY A 128 -7.88 -35.06 -15.60
CA GLY A 128 -9.25 -35.32 -16.08
C GLY A 128 -10.33 -35.07 -15.03
N VAL A 129 -10.09 -35.50 -13.79
CA VAL A 129 -11.02 -35.28 -12.66
C VAL A 129 -11.19 -33.79 -12.36
N TYR A 130 -10.11 -33.01 -12.43
CA TYR A 130 -10.17 -31.55 -12.26
C TYR A 130 -10.91 -30.88 -13.42
N VAL A 131 -10.60 -31.27 -14.67
CA VAL A 131 -11.25 -30.73 -15.88
C VAL A 131 -12.76 -31.03 -15.88
N ASP A 132 -13.16 -32.21 -15.43
CA ASP A 132 -14.58 -32.59 -15.29
C ASP A 132 -15.28 -31.81 -14.18
N ALA A 133 -14.54 -31.43 -13.15
CA ALA A 133 -15.05 -30.60 -12.08
C ALA A 133 -15.17 -29.13 -12.48
N LEU A 134 -14.58 -28.66 -13.59
CA LEU A 134 -14.74 -27.28 -14.05
C LEU A 134 -16.19 -26.98 -14.50
N PRO A 135 -16.63 -25.71 -14.44
CA PRO A 135 -17.95 -25.33 -14.92
C PRO A 135 -18.17 -25.72 -16.39
N LEU A 136 -19.38 -26.20 -16.70
CA LEU A 136 -19.78 -26.43 -18.09
C LEU A 136 -19.78 -25.13 -18.93
N ARG A 137 -20.00 -23.99 -18.26
CA ARG A 137 -20.13 -22.65 -18.84
C ARG A 137 -19.53 -21.64 -17.85
N SER A 138 -18.73 -20.70 -18.34
CA SER A 138 -18.26 -19.56 -17.53
C SER A 138 -19.27 -18.42 -17.52
N GLY A 139 -20.12 -18.32 -18.56
CA GLY A 139 -21.03 -17.19 -18.74
C GLY A 139 -20.40 -15.98 -19.45
N GLY A 140 -19.09 -16.00 -19.73
CA GLY A 140 -18.35 -14.95 -20.43
C GLY A 140 -18.71 -14.79 -21.92
N VAL A 141 -18.14 -13.77 -22.57
CA VAL A 141 -18.56 -13.27 -23.89
C VAL A 141 -18.48 -14.29 -25.01
N LEU A 142 -17.56 -15.26 -24.93
CA LEU A 142 -17.42 -16.32 -25.94
C LEU A 142 -18.65 -17.23 -26.03
N GLU A 143 -19.52 -17.22 -25.01
CA GLU A 143 -20.77 -17.99 -24.96
C GLU A 143 -22.03 -17.16 -25.23
N TRP A 144 -21.88 -15.91 -25.67
CA TRP A 144 -23.00 -15.01 -25.90
C TRP A 144 -23.60 -15.20 -27.29
N SER A 145 -24.93 -15.06 -27.40
CA SER A 145 -25.55 -15.01 -28.72
C SER A 145 -25.25 -13.68 -29.42
N PRO A 146 -25.33 -13.62 -30.76
CA PRO A 146 -25.22 -12.34 -31.49
C PRO A 146 -26.21 -11.29 -30.99
N GLU A 147 -27.40 -11.70 -30.57
CA GLU A 147 -28.40 -10.76 -30.04
C GLU A 147 -27.98 -10.19 -28.69
N GLU A 148 -27.32 -10.99 -27.85
CA GLU A 148 -26.78 -10.54 -26.57
C GLU A 148 -25.59 -9.61 -26.76
N VAL A 149 -24.70 -9.90 -27.70
CA VAL A 149 -23.60 -8.98 -28.06
C VAL A 149 -24.15 -7.68 -28.66
N ALA A 150 -25.20 -7.76 -29.49
CA ALA A 150 -25.85 -6.57 -30.06
C ALA A 150 -26.47 -5.65 -28.98
N LEU A 151 -26.82 -6.17 -27.80
CA LEU A 151 -27.23 -5.32 -26.67
C LEU A 151 -26.09 -4.42 -26.19
N LEU A 152 -24.82 -4.71 -26.46
CA LEU A 152 -23.72 -3.79 -26.15
C LEU A 152 -23.53 -2.71 -27.23
N GLN A 153 -24.30 -2.70 -28.32
CA GLN A 153 -24.06 -1.77 -29.42
C GLN A 153 -24.07 -0.30 -28.96
N GLY A 154 -22.93 0.36 -29.15
CA GLY A 154 -22.68 1.75 -28.78
C GLY A 154 -22.15 1.98 -27.37
N THR A 155 -22.07 0.95 -26.52
CA THR A 155 -21.41 1.03 -25.21
C THR A 155 -19.88 1.03 -25.35
N ALA A 156 -19.16 1.40 -24.30
CA ALA A 156 -17.70 1.23 -24.30
C ALA A 156 -17.29 -0.25 -24.31
N ALA A 157 -18.08 -1.11 -23.65
CA ALA A 157 -17.82 -2.54 -23.52
C ALA A 157 -17.84 -3.31 -24.86
N ILE A 158 -18.52 -2.81 -25.91
CA ILE A 158 -18.59 -3.50 -27.20
C ILE A 158 -17.22 -3.72 -27.84
N ARG A 159 -16.30 -2.76 -27.69
CA ARG A 159 -14.94 -2.88 -28.24
C ARG A 159 -14.16 -3.99 -27.56
N ALA A 160 -14.24 -4.06 -26.22
CA ALA A 160 -13.63 -5.13 -25.45
C ALA A 160 -14.22 -6.50 -25.82
N ALA A 161 -15.55 -6.58 -25.97
CA ALA A 161 -16.23 -7.79 -26.43
C ALA A 161 -15.73 -8.24 -27.81
N HIS A 162 -15.69 -7.33 -28.79
CA HIS A 162 -15.18 -7.64 -30.13
C HIS A 162 -13.71 -8.04 -30.12
N LYS A 163 -12.86 -7.38 -29.31
CA LYS A 163 -11.45 -7.74 -29.19
C LYS A 163 -11.27 -9.18 -28.70
N ILE A 164 -12.04 -9.59 -27.69
CA ILE A 164 -12.01 -10.98 -27.20
C ILE A 164 -12.49 -11.96 -28.28
N LEU A 165 -13.62 -11.67 -28.93
CA LEU A 165 -14.18 -12.54 -29.98
C LEU A 165 -13.22 -12.70 -31.17
N LEU A 166 -12.64 -11.59 -31.66
CA LEU A 166 -11.67 -11.60 -32.77
C LEU A 166 -10.36 -12.28 -32.38
N SER A 167 -9.86 -12.06 -31.17
CA SER A 167 -8.65 -12.72 -30.67
C SER A 167 -8.86 -14.24 -30.59
N PHE A 168 -10.02 -14.66 -30.12
CA PHE A 168 -10.39 -16.08 -30.11
C PHE A 168 -10.49 -16.65 -31.52
N GLU A 169 -11.17 -15.96 -32.45
CA GLU A 169 -11.31 -16.41 -33.85
C GLU A 169 -9.94 -16.59 -34.53
N LYS A 170 -9.03 -15.64 -34.33
CA LYS A 170 -7.65 -15.75 -34.83
C LYS A 170 -6.94 -16.99 -34.26
N SER A 171 -7.07 -17.21 -32.96
CA SER A 171 -6.46 -18.35 -32.27
C SER A 171 -7.08 -19.68 -32.73
N PHE A 172 -8.39 -19.68 -32.98
CA PHE A 172 -9.09 -20.85 -33.49
C PHE A 172 -8.58 -21.22 -34.89
N MET A 173 -8.46 -20.27 -35.82
CA MET A 173 -7.95 -20.57 -37.16
C MET A 173 -6.53 -21.17 -37.13
N GLU A 174 -5.68 -20.67 -36.23
CA GLU A 174 -4.34 -21.21 -36.02
C GLU A 174 -4.40 -22.65 -35.44
N LEU A 175 -5.19 -22.87 -34.40
CA LEU A 175 -5.31 -24.17 -33.73
C LEU A 175 -6.08 -25.23 -34.53
N GLU A 176 -7.04 -24.82 -35.36
CA GLU A 176 -7.79 -25.72 -36.25
C GLU A 176 -6.84 -26.37 -37.26
N SER A 177 -5.96 -25.57 -37.89
CA SER A 177 -4.94 -26.10 -38.81
C SER A 177 -4.00 -27.11 -38.15
N ILE A 178 -3.62 -26.84 -36.89
CA ILE A 178 -2.77 -27.74 -36.09
C ILE A 178 -3.55 -29.01 -35.70
N SER A 179 -4.84 -28.87 -35.36
CA SER A 179 -5.70 -29.99 -34.98
C SER A 179 -5.97 -30.93 -36.16
N GLU A 180 -6.06 -30.39 -37.38
CA GLU A 180 -6.16 -31.16 -38.62
C GLU A 180 -4.85 -31.88 -39.00
N GLU A 181 -3.68 -31.30 -38.71
CA GLU A 181 -2.39 -31.97 -38.92
C GLU A 181 -2.18 -33.16 -37.96
N ALA A 182 -2.85 -33.13 -36.80
CA ALA A 182 -2.75 -34.14 -35.75
C ALA A 182 -3.46 -35.48 -36.07
N VAL A 183 -3.66 -35.85 -37.34
CA VAL A 183 -4.26 -37.12 -37.76
C VAL A 183 -3.31 -38.28 -37.41
N GLY A 184 -3.42 -38.76 -36.17
CA GLY A 184 -2.56 -39.82 -35.62
C GLY A 184 -2.49 -39.87 -34.08
N ALA A 185 -3.59 -39.67 -33.36
CA ALA A 185 -3.76 -39.92 -31.92
C ALA A 185 -5.27 -40.18 -31.64
N PRO A 186 -5.70 -40.82 -30.52
CA PRO A 186 -6.98 -41.54 -30.44
C PRO A 186 -8.26 -40.68 -30.36
N HIS A 187 -8.25 -39.42 -30.82
CA HIS A 187 -9.35 -38.47 -30.65
C HIS A 187 -9.69 -37.73 -31.95
N ARG A 188 -10.97 -37.38 -32.10
CA ARG A 188 -11.46 -36.52 -33.17
C ARG A 188 -10.78 -35.14 -33.11
N PRO A 189 -10.63 -34.42 -34.24
CA PRO A 189 -10.22 -33.02 -34.23
C PRO A 189 -11.07 -32.18 -33.27
N LEU A 190 -10.43 -31.19 -32.64
CA LEU A 190 -11.11 -30.27 -31.73
C LEU A 190 -12.01 -29.34 -32.54
N THR A 191 -13.27 -29.23 -32.12
CA THR A 191 -14.22 -28.32 -32.76
C THR A 191 -14.09 -26.92 -32.17
N MET A 192 -14.65 -25.95 -32.90
CA MET A 192 -14.85 -24.59 -32.41
C MET A 192 -15.47 -24.55 -31.01
N ASP A 193 -16.47 -25.39 -30.73
CA ASP A 193 -17.15 -25.39 -29.43
C ASP A 193 -16.27 -25.96 -28.30
N ASP A 194 -15.42 -26.94 -28.61
CA ASP A 194 -14.48 -27.51 -27.64
C ASP A 194 -13.45 -26.44 -27.23
N LEU A 195 -12.88 -25.74 -28.21
CA LEU A 195 -11.91 -24.67 -27.98
C LEU A 195 -12.56 -23.45 -27.31
N LYS A 196 -13.77 -23.03 -27.74
CA LYS A 196 -14.53 -21.97 -27.06
C LYS A 196 -14.67 -22.26 -25.57
N TRP A 197 -14.97 -23.50 -25.19
CA TRP A 197 -15.06 -23.86 -23.78
C TRP A 197 -13.71 -23.74 -23.06
N GLY A 198 -12.62 -24.26 -23.66
CA GLY A 198 -11.27 -24.15 -23.08
C GLY A 198 -10.85 -22.70 -22.85
N PHE A 199 -11.09 -21.84 -23.84
CA PHE A 199 -10.85 -20.39 -23.75
C PHE A 199 -11.73 -19.68 -22.72
N SER A 200 -13.01 -20.05 -22.63
CA SER A 200 -13.91 -19.55 -21.58
C SER A 200 -13.42 -19.90 -20.17
N MET A 201 -12.82 -21.09 -19.98
CA MET A 201 -12.23 -21.47 -18.70
C MET A 201 -10.96 -20.67 -18.40
N LEU A 202 -10.09 -20.44 -19.39
CA LEU A 202 -8.91 -19.58 -19.22
C LEU A 202 -9.28 -18.18 -18.74
N LEU A 203 -10.21 -17.52 -19.44
CA LEU A 203 -10.62 -16.15 -19.11
C LEU A 203 -11.17 -16.02 -17.68
N SER A 204 -11.79 -17.07 -17.16
CA SER A 204 -12.46 -17.06 -15.86
C SER A 204 -11.63 -17.62 -14.70
N ARG A 205 -10.61 -18.45 -14.97
CA ARG A 205 -9.93 -19.25 -13.92
C ARG A 205 -8.41 -19.32 -14.02
N LEU A 206 -7.79 -18.84 -15.10
CA LEU A 206 -6.33 -18.76 -15.17
C LEU A 206 -5.84 -17.69 -14.19
N VAL A 207 -4.86 -18.04 -13.35
CA VAL A 207 -4.28 -17.11 -12.38
C VAL A 207 -2.81 -16.91 -12.70
N ARG A 208 -2.36 -15.66 -12.60
CA ARG A 208 -0.94 -15.27 -12.64
C ARG A 208 -0.44 -15.08 -11.22
N LEU A 209 0.64 -15.78 -10.85
CA LEU A 209 1.24 -15.75 -9.53
C LEU A 209 2.33 -14.67 -9.45
N PRO A 210 2.12 -13.56 -8.70
CA PRO A 210 2.99 -12.38 -8.77
C PRO A 210 4.48 -12.63 -8.50
N SER A 211 4.81 -13.50 -7.55
CA SER A 211 6.21 -13.74 -7.14
C SER A 211 7.03 -14.52 -8.17
N THR A 212 6.39 -15.22 -9.10
CA THR A 212 7.07 -16.07 -10.12
C THR A 212 6.72 -15.70 -11.55
N ASP A 213 5.74 -14.82 -11.73
CA ASP A 213 5.13 -14.49 -13.02
C ASP A 213 4.48 -15.68 -13.76
N MET A 214 4.29 -16.80 -13.06
CA MET A 214 3.76 -18.04 -13.61
C MET A 214 2.24 -17.96 -13.78
N GLU A 215 1.74 -18.36 -14.95
CA GLU A 215 0.31 -18.56 -15.23
C GLU A 215 -0.08 -20.02 -15.07
N ALA A 216 -1.08 -20.29 -14.24
CA ALA A 216 -1.51 -21.65 -13.95
C ALA A 216 -3.00 -21.71 -13.60
N PHE A 217 -3.61 -22.86 -13.87
CA PHE A 217 -4.81 -23.28 -13.14
C PHE A 217 -4.37 -23.83 -11.79
N VAL A 218 -5.04 -23.39 -10.73
CA VAL A 218 -4.74 -23.76 -9.35
C VAL A 218 -5.96 -24.51 -8.79
N PRO A 219 -6.05 -25.84 -8.98
CA PRO A 219 -7.14 -26.64 -8.44
C PRO A 219 -7.32 -26.36 -6.94
N TRP A 220 -8.57 -26.34 -6.49
CA TRP A 220 -9.01 -25.92 -5.15
C TRP A 220 -9.09 -24.41 -4.96
N ALA A 221 -8.02 -23.65 -5.24
CA ALA A 221 -8.06 -22.20 -5.08
C ALA A 221 -9.03 -21.51 -6.05
N ASP A 222 -9.24 -22.10 -7.23
CA ASP A 222 -10.18 -21.61 -8.23
C ASP A 222 -11.67 -21.71 -7.81
N MET A 223 -11.96 -22.24 -6.62
CA MET A 223 -13.28 -22.24 -5.99
C MET A 223 -13.54 -20.98 -5.15
N LEU A 224 -12.53 -20.12 -4.93
CA LEU A 224 -12.72 -18.84 -4.25
C LEU A 224 -13.38 -17.84 -5.19
N ASN A 225 -14.47 -17.22 -4.72
CA ASN A 225 -15.19 -16.19 -5.44
C ASN A 225 -14.55 -14.80 -5.26
N HIS A 226 -14.92 -13.88 -6.14
CA HIS A 226 -14.45 -12.50 -6.07
C HIS A 226 -15.34 -11.61 -5.21
N ASP A 227 -14.72 -10.73 -4.43
CA ASP A 227 -15.37 -9.56 -3.85
C ASP A 227 -14.56 -8.30 -4.21
N PRO A 228 -15.18 -7.21 -4.70
CA PRO A 228 -14.47 -5.98 -5.07
C PRO A 228 -13.78 -5.27 -3.90
N SER A 229 -14.13 -5.61 -2.65
CA SER A 229 -13.47 -5.09 -1.45
C SER A 229 -12.31 -5.97 -0.98
N ALA A 230 -12.13 -7.17 -1.55
CA ALA A 230 -11.05 -8.06 -1.19
C ALA A 230 -9.70 -7.58 -1.75
N ASP A 231 -8.67 -7.61 -0.92
CA ASP A 231 -7.28 -7.22 -1.26
C ASP A 231 -6.29 -8.39 -1.11
N CYS A 232 -6.78 -9.63 -1.05
CA CYS A 232 -5.95 -10.83 -1.02
C CYS A 232 -5.92 -11.54 -2.38
N PHE A 233 -4.77 -12.07 -2.76
CA PHE A 233 -4.53 -12.77 -4.03
C PHE A 233 -3.77 -14.08 -3.80
N LEU A 234 -3.78 -14.95 -4.79
CA LEU A 234 -2.93 -16.16 -4.80
C LEU A 234 -1.49 -15.77 -5.13
N ASP A 235 -0.53 -16.35 -4.43
CA ASP A 235 0.88 -16.16 -4.73
C ASP A 235 1.69 -17.43 -4.46
N TRP A 236 2.88 -17.49 -5.03
CA TRP A 236 3.82 -18.60 -4.84
C TRP A 236 4.68 -18.41 -3.58
N ASP A 237 4.71 -19.42 -2.72
CA ASP A 237 5.57 -19.48 -1.55
C ASP A 237 6.71 -20.47 -1.79
N ALA A 238 7.89 -19.94 -2.15
CA ALA A 238 9.07 -20.74 -2.44
C ALA A 238 9.49 -21.65 -1.27
N SER A 239 9.26 -21.22 -0.03
CA SER A 239 9.63 -21.99 1.17
C SER A 239 8.85 -23.30 1.31
N SER A 240 7.61 -23.31 0.84
CA SER A 240 6.72 -24.48 0.91
C SER A 240 6.42 -25.08 -0.46
N SER A 241 7.02 -24.55 -1.53
CA SER A 241 6.77 -24.95 -2.93
C SER A 241 5.28 -25.09 -3.24
N SER A 242 4.50 -24.08 -2.84
CA SER A 242 3.05 -24.12 -2.90
C SER A 242 2.45 -22.76 -3.25
N VAL A 243 1.24 -22.78 -3.82
CA VAL A 243 0.40 -21.60 -3.96
C VAL A 243 -0.34 -21.37 -2.64
N ILE A 244 -0.28 -20.12 -2.19
CA ILE A 244 -0.83 -19.71 -0.90
C ILE A 244 -1.78 -18.54 -1.05
N LEU A 245 -2.67 -18.39 -0.08
CA LEU A 245 -3.50 -17.21 0.09
C LEU A 245 -3.49 -16.78 1.55
N ARG A 246 -3.39 -15.47 1.77
CA ARG A 246 -3.49 -14.86 3.09
C ARG A 246 -4.70 -13.92 3.14
N PRO A 247 -5.67 -14.14 4.04
CA PRO A 247 -6.84 -13.28 4.16
C PRO A 247 -6.47 -11.82 4.44
N ASP A 248 -7.18 -10.90 3.81
CA ASP A 248 -7.08 -9.45 4.02
C ASP A 248 -7.89 -8.95 5.22
N ARG A 249 -8.82 -9.77 5.72
CA ARG A 249 -9.63 -9.55 6.91
C ARG A 249 -9.83 -10.84 7.73
N ASN A 250 -10.43 -10.69 8.91
CA ASN A 250 -10.84 -11.85 9.71
C ASN A 250 -12.14 -12.43 9.14
N TYR A 251 -12.28 -13.76 9.16
CA TYR A 251 -13.49 -14.47 8.76
C TYR A 251 -14.04 -15.30 9.92
N GLN A 252 -15.35 -15.31 10.09
CA GLN A 252 -16.01 -16.19 11.05
C GLN A 252 -16.23 -17.59 10.47
N ALA A 253 -16.38 -18.60 11.32
CA ALA A 253 -16.77 -19.93 10.85
C ALA A 253 -18.14 -19.88 10.12
N GLY A 254 -18.23 -20.51 8.96
CA GLY A 254 -19.36 -20.48 8.04
C GLY A 254 -19.37 -19.30 7.07
N GLU A 255 -18.48 -18.31 7.21
CA GLU A 255 -18.40 -17.18 6.30
C GLU A 255 -17.67 -17.58 4.99
N GLN A 256 -18.19 -17.14 3.84
CA GLN A 256 -17.51 -17.32 2.55
C GLN A 256 -16.23 -16.49 2.50
N VAL A 257 -15.13 -17.13 2.12
CA VAL A 257 -13.85 -16.49 1.88
C VAL A 257 -13.79 -16.02 0.43
N TYR A 258 -13.35 -14.78 0.22
CA TYR A 258 -13.20 -14.18 -1.10
C TYR A 258 -11.74 -13.91 -1.42
N MET A 259 -11.44 -13.77 -2.71
CA MET A 259 -10.18 -13.24 -3.22
C MET A 259 -10.40 -12.06 -4.18
N SER A 260 -9.35 -11.31 -4.46
CA SER A 260 -9.34 -10.34 -5.55
C SER A 260 -9.01 -11.02 -6.87
N TYR A 261 -9.84 -10.85 -7.90
CA TYR A 261 -9.50 -11.21 -9.29
C TYR A 261 -8.72 -10.07 -9.99
N GLY A 262 -8.37 -9.01 -9.24
CA GLY A 262 -7.72 -7.81 -9.74
C GLY A 262 -8.67 -6.61 -9.85
N GLN A 263 -8.09 -5.45 -10.14
CA GLN A 263 -8.82 -4.18 -10.26
C GLN A 263 -9.49 -4.05 -11.65
N LYS A 264 -10.60 -4.77 -11.84
CA LYS A 264 -11.31 -4.87 -13.12
C LYS A 264 -12.62 -4.07 -13.11
N SER A 265 -13.02 -3.54 -14.27
CA SER A 265 -14.30 -2.87 -14.45
C SER A 265 -15.46 -3.87 -14.44
N ASP A 266 -16.70 -3.39 -14.26
CA ASP A 266 -17.88 -4.27 -14.32
C ASP A 266 -18.01 -4.94 -15.70
N SER A 267 -17.63 -4.24 -16.77
CA SER A 267 -17.62 -4.81 -18.13
C SER A 267 -16.55 -5.87 -18.29
N ASP A 268 -15.33 -5.68 -17.78
CA ASP A 268 -14.27 -6.68 -17.87
C ASP A 268 -14.64 -7.96 -17.11
N MET A 269 -15.25 -7.79 -15.92
CA MET A 269 -15.75 -8.89 -15.10
C MET A 269 -16.85 -9.66 -15.84
N LEU A 270 -17.81 -8.96 -16.43
CA LEU A 270 -18.90 -9.59 -17.16
C LEU A 270 -18.41 -10.33 -18.42
N LEU A 271 -17.53 -9.70 -19.20
CA LEU A 271 -17.02 -10.28 -20.45
C LEU A 271 -16.12 -11.49 -20.21
N SER A 272 -15.29 -11.47 -19.16
CA SER A 272 -14.30 -12.53 -18.89
C SER A 272 -14.81 -13.62 -17.93
N TYR A 273 -15.50 -13.22 -16.86
CA TYR A 273 -15.92 -14.11 -15.77
C TYR A 273 -17.42 -14.40 -15.77
N GLY A 274 -18.22 -13.73 -16.62
CA GLY A 274 -19.64 -14.01 -16.78
C GLY A 274 -20.56 -13.41 -15.71
N PHE A 275 -20.07 -12.48 -14.88
CA PHE A 275 -20.89 -11.77 -13.89
C PHE A 275 -20.44 -10.32 -13.73
N ALA A 276 -21.37 -9.44 -13.35
CA ALA A 276 -21.06 -8.11 -12.85
C ALA A 276 -21.31 -8.00 -11.33
N PRO A 277 -20.49 -7.26 -10.58
CA PRO A 277 -20.79 -6.89 -9.20
C PRO A 277 -22.11 -6.13 -9.08
N ALA A 278 -22.63 -6.00 -7.85
CA ALA A 278 -23.85 -5.22 -7.64
C ALA A 278 -23.62 -3.75 -8.03
N ALA A 279 -24.67 -3.08 -8.50
CA ALA A 279 -24.58 -1.68 -8.91
C ALA A 279 -23.93 -0.82 -7.79
N LEU A 280 -22.90 -0.06 -8.16
CA LEU A 280 -22.12 0.82 -7.27
C LEU A 280 -21.30 0.09 -6.18
N SER A 281 -21.21 -1.24 -6.18
CA SER A 281 -20.40 -1.98 -5.19
C SER A 281 -18.94 -2.14 -5.59
N ASN A 282 -18.60 -2.00 -6.88
CA ASN A 282 -17.25 -2.12 -7.39
C ASN A 282 -16.53 -0.75 -7.40
N PRO A 283 -15.55 -0.50 -6.50
CA PRO A 283 -14.81 0.76 -6.47
C PRO A 283 -13.83 0.92 -7.63
N HIS A 284 -13.53 -0.17 -8.35
CA HIS A 284 -12.64 -0.18 -9.52
C HIS A 284 -13.41 -0.07 -10.83
N ASN A 285 -14.74 0.12 -10.76
CA ASN A 285 -15.55 0.25 -11.96
C ASN A 285 -15.15 1.48 -12.77
N ALA A 286 -14.94 1.27 -14.07
CA ALA A 286 -14.53 2.30 -15.01
C ALA A 286 -15.16 2.03 -16.37
N CYS A 287 -15.29 3.07 -17.18
CA CYS A 287 -15.76 2.99 -18.56
C CYS A 287 -14.66 3.49 -19.49
N ASN A 288 -14.19 2.68 -20.44
CA ASN A 288 -13.09 3.08 -21.31
C ASN A 288 -13.57 4.11 -22.35
N LEU A 289 -13.02 5.32 -22.29
CA LEU A 289 -13.14 6.31 -23.35
C LEU A 289 -12.02 6.08 -24.36
N HIS A 290 -12.42 5.79 -25.58
CA HIS A 290 -11.51 5.54 -26.68
C HIS A 290 -11.24 6.81 -27.46
N LEU A 291 -9.97 7.18 -27.58
CA LEU A 291 -9.52 8.32 -28.37
C LEU A 291 -8.59 7.85 -29.48
N SER A 292 -8.74 8.41 -30.67
CA SER A 292 -7.87 8.13 -31.81
C SER A 292 -7.58 9.39 -32.60
N LEU A 293 -6.39 9.44 -33.21
CA LEU A 293 -6.07 10.41 -34.24
C LEU A 293 -6.99 10.19 -35.43
N ARG A 294 -7.49 11.29 -36.00
CA ARG A 294 -8.42 11.22 -37.10
C ARG A 294 -7.66 11.07 -38.42
N ASP A 295 -8.16 10.22 -39.31
CA ASP A 295 -7.60 10.02 -40.65
C ASP A 295 -7.62 11.32 -41.49
N ASP A 296 -8.43 12.33 -41.12
CA ASP A 296 -8.54 13.64 -41.76
C ASP A 296 -7.70 14.76 -41.10
N ASP A 297 -6.88 14.44 -40.08
CA ASP A 297 -6.00 15.43 -39.44
C ASP A 297 -4.83 15.82 -40.38
N PRO A 298 -4.67 17.10 -40.76
CA PRO A 298 -3.58 17.53 -41.64
C PRO A 298 -2.18 17.30 -41.03
N LEU A 299 -2.08 17.12 -39.72
CA LEU A 299 -0.85 16.83 -38.99
C LEU A 299 -0.72 15.36 -38.59
N LEU A 300 -1.55 14.46 -39.14
CA LEU A 300 -1.59 13.04 -38.77
C LEU A 300 -0.21 12.37 -38.77
N ASN A 301 0.54 12.49 -39.87
CA ASN A 301 1.86 11.85 -39.99
C ASN A 301 2.85 12.39 -38.94
N VAL A 302 2.86 13.71 -38.72
CA VAL A 302 3.72 14.35 -37.70
C VAL A 302 3.36 13.85 -36.31
N LYS A 303 2.07 13.76 -35.98
CA LYS A 303 1.61 13.27 -34.68
C LYS A 303 1.94 11.79 -34.47
N LEU A 304 1.82 10.97 -35.51
CA LEU A 304 2.20 9.55 -35.46
C LEU A 304 3.70 9.36 -35.24
N ASP A 305 4.54 10.13 -35.95
CA ASP A 305 6.00 10.07 -35.79
C ASP A 305 6.39 10.44 -34.34
N LEU A 306 5.84 11.53 -33.80
CA LEU A 306 6.11 11.97 -32.42
C LEU A 306 5.63 10.96 -31.36
N LEU A 307 4.51 10.26 -31.60
CA LEU A 307 4.03 9.20 -30.70
C LEU A 307 4.90 7.94 -30.80
N SER A 308 5.39 7.60 -32.00
CA SER A 308 6.27 6.46 -32.19
C SER A 308 7.62 6.63 -31.46
N ASP A 309 8.13 7.85 -31.37
CA ASP A 309 9.35 8.18 -30.61
C ASP A 309 9.21 7.94 -29.10
N VAL A 310 7.98 7.79 -28.59
CA VAL A 310 7.67 7.47 -27.18
C VAL A 310 6.96 6.13 -27.02
N ASP A 311 6.99 5.27 -28.03
CA ASP A 311 6.38 3.92 -28.04
C ASP A 311 4.85 3.96 -27.75
N MET A 312 4.16 4.94 -28.33
CA MET A 312 2.72 5.12 -28.16
C MET A 312 1.96 5.01 -29.50
N ASP A 313 0.77 4.42 -29.43
CA ASP A 313 -0.13 4.31 -30.58
C ASP A 313 -0.98 5.57 -30.78
N GLY A 314 -1.34 5.86 -32.03
CA GLY A 314 -2.31 6.91 -32.38
C GLY A 314 -3.75 6.63 -31.92
N CYS A 315 -3.97 5.55 -31.19
CA CYS A 315 -5.26 5.04 -30.76
C CYS A 315 -5.13 4.46 -29.34
N MET A 316 -5.89 4.99 -28.39
CA MET A 316 -5.74 4.65 -26.97
C MET A 316 -7.08 4.57 -26.25
N ASP A 317 -7.17 3.68 -25.26
CA ASP A 317 -8.30 3.54 -24.34
C ASP A 317 -7.95 4.11 -22.97
N PHE A 318 -8.82 4.97 -22.42
CA PHE A 318 -8.62 5.59 -21.11
C PHE A 318 -9.77 5.25 -20.15
N PRO A 319 -9.50 4.67 -18.97
CA PRO A 319 -10.54 4.32 -18.01
C PRO A 319 -11.12 5.59 -17.36
N LEU A 320 -12.36 5.93 -17.69
CA LEU A 320 -13.11 6.97 -17.00
C LEU A 320 -13.71 6.44 -15.71
N ARG A 321 -13.50 7.18 -14.63
CA ARG A 321 -14.11 6.90 -13.32
C ARG A 321 -14.97 8.08 -12.89
N LEU A 322 -15.93 7.80 -12.03
CA LEU A 322 -16.89 8.79 -11.51
C LEU A 322 -16.21 9.96 -10.78
N ASP A 323 -15.02 9.76 -10.24
CA ASP A 323 -14.32 10.68 -9.35
C ASP A 323 -13.14 11.42 -10.00
N ALA A 324 -12.65 10.97 -11.17
CA ALA A 324 -11.45 11.54 -11.78
C ALA A 324 -11.34 11.33 -13.31
N LEU A 325 -10.73 12.32 -13.98
CA LEU A 325 -10.14 12.16 -15.32
C LEU A 325 -8.66 11.84 -15.18
N PRO A 326 -8.14 10.77 -15.80
CA PRO A 326 -6.71 10.47 -15.81
C PRO A 326 -5.89 11.62 -16.43
N GLN A 327 -4.71 11.94 -15.89
CA GLN A 327 -3.87 13.00 -16.46
C GLN A 327 -3.40 12.64 -17.88
N ASN A 328 -3.06 11.37 -18.12
CA ASN A 328 -2.62 10.89 -19.44
C ASN A 328 -3.73 11.03 -20.50
N LEU A 329 -5.01 10.89 -20.11
CA LEU A 329 -6.16 11.17 -20.97
C LEU A 329 -6.19 12.65 -21.38
N LEU A 330 -5.99 13.56 -20.44
CA LEU A 330 -5.97 15.00 -20.75
C LEU A 330 -4.80 15.35 -21.65
N ASN A 331 -3.62 14.77 -21.41
CA ASN A 331 -2.43 15.00 -22.22
C ASN A 331 -2.63 14.50 -23.65
N PHE A 332 -3.23 13.31 -23.81
CA PHE A 332 -3.55 12.77 -25.14
C PHE A 332 -4.65 13.59 -25.84
N ALA A 333 -5.66 14.04 -25.11
CA ALA A 333 -6.69 14.92 -25.64
C ALA A 333 -6.12 16.28 -26.10
N ASP A 334 -5.20 16.89 -25.34
CA ASP A 334 -4.48 18.10 -25.76
C ASP A 334 -3.62 17.83 -26.99
N PHE A 335 -2.92 16.69 -27.04
CA PHE A 335 -2.09 16.29 -28.18
C PHE A 335 -2.91 16.05 -29.46
N ILE A 336 -4.11 15.46 -29.35
CA ILE A 336 -5.03 15.34 -30.48
C ILE A 336 -5.52 16.72 -30.92
N ALA A 337 -5.91 17.59 -29.98
CA ALA A 337 -6.54 18.87 -30.28
C ALA A 337 -5.56 19.98 -30.73
N THR A 338 -4.26 19.85 -30.45
CA THR A 338 -3.29 20.91 -30.75
C THR A 338 -2.99 21.04 -32.24
N SER A 339 -2.80 22.29 -32.68
CA SER A 339 -2.27 22.65 -33.99
C SER A 339 -0.73 22.74 -34.01
N THR A 340 -0.08 22.58 -32.86
CA THR A 340 1.37 22.67 -32.68
C THR A 340 1.87 21.46 -31.87
N PRO A 341 1.84 20.24 -32.44
CA PRO A 341 2.36 19.05 -31.77
C PRO A 341 3.89 19.13 -31.71
N ASP A 342 4.46 18.71 -30.57
CA ASP A 342 5.91 18.64 -30.36
C ASP A 342 6.28 17.44 -29.47
N GLN A 343 7.59 17.16 -29.38
CA GLN A 343 8.10 16.03 -28.61
C GLN A 343 7.83 16.14 -27.10
N ARG A 344 7.71 17.38 -26.59
CA ARG A 344 7.40 17.63 -25.17
C ARG A 344 5.98 17.14 -24.88
N LYS A 345 5.00 17.49 -25.72
CA LYS A 345 3.61 17.08 -25.56
C LYS A 345 3.44 15.56 -25.73
N ALA A 346 4.15 14.95 -26.68
CA ALA A 346 4.17 13.49 -26.82
C ALA A 346 4.71 12.81 -25.54
N SER A 347 5.88 13.25 -25.06
CA SER A 347 6.50 12.75 -23.83
C SER A 347 5.66 12.99 -22.57
N ALA A 348 4.87 14.07 -22.55
CA ALA A 348 4.00 14.39 -21.42
C ALA A 348 2.88 13.37 -21.23
N ILE A 349 2.44 12.69 -22.30
CA ILE A 349 1.36 11.68 -22.22
C ILE A 349 1.80 10.49 -21.37
N ASP A 350 2.96 9.90 -21.68
CA ASP A 350 3.54 8.78 -20.93
C ASP A 350 3.84 9.16 -19.47
N ARG A 351 4.52 10.30 -19.29
CA ARG A 351 4.96 10.78 -17.95
C ARG A 351 3.85 11.33 -17.07
N GLY A 352 2.65 11.54 -17.61
CA GLY A 352 1.53 12.14 -16.90
C GLY A 352 1.83 13.56 -16.40
N GLU A 353 2.56 14.36 -17.18
CA GLU A 353 2.92 15.72 -16.80
C GLU A 353 1.68 16.63 -16.73
N PRO A 354 1.64 17.60 -15.80
CA PRO A 354 0.51 18.51 -15.69
C PRO A 354 0.47 19.50 -16.86
N LEU A 355 -0.69 19.64 -17.48
CA LEU A 355 -0.96 20.65 -18.52
C LEU A 355 -1.09 22.06 -17.94
N ASP A 356 -0.76 23.05 -18.76
CA ASP A 356 -1.06 24.45 -18.46
C ASP A 356 -2.57 24.71 -18.44
N VAL A 357 -3.00 25.78 -17.78
CA VAL A 357 -4.44 26.04 -17.52
C VAL A 357 -5.27 26.12 -18.81
N SER A 358 -4.73 26.70 -19.88
CA SER A 358 -5.40 26.82 -21.18
C SER A 358 -5.48 25.49 -21.92
N GLU A 359 -4.37 24.76 -21.99
CA GLU A 359 -4.26 23.42 -22.60
C GLU A 359 -5.21 22.45 -21.92
N LYS A 360 -5.19 22.46 -20.59
CA LYS A 360 -6.08 21.66 -19.76
C LYS A 360 -7.55 21.95 -20.00
N ARG A 361 -7.93 23.22 -20.20
CA ARG A 361 -9.32 23.58 -20.49
C ARG A 361 -9.75 23.04 -21.86
N ALA A 362 -8.92 23.23 -22.88
CA ALA A 362 -9.18 22.72 -24.22
C ALA A 362 -9.26 21.19 -24.23
N ALA A 363 -8.38 20.50 -23.52
CA ALA A 363 -8.39 19.05 -23.35
C ALA A 363 -9.68 18.56 -22.67
N ILE A 364 -10.13 19.23 -21.60
CA ILE A 364 -11.38 18.89 -20.92
C ILE A 364 -12.58 19.10 -21.86
N ASP A 365 -12.64 20.22 -22.56
CA ASP A 365 -13.73 20.50 -23.50
C ASP A 365 -13.77 19.44 -24.62
N PHE A 366 -12.60 19.04 -25.14
CA PHE A 366 -12.49 17.95 -26.10
C PHE A 366 -13.00 16.61 -25.54
N VAL A 367 -12.52 16.20 -24.35
CA VAL A 367 -12.95 14.97 -23.67
C VAL A 367 -14.46 14.96 -23.45
N MET A 368 -15.02 16.10 -23.05
CA MET A 368 -16.47 16.26 -22.83
C MET A 368 -17.27 16.06 -24.11
N GLU A 369 -16.80 16.58 -25.25
CA GLU A 369 -17.43 16.33 -26.55
C GLU A 369 -17.34 14.84 -26.94
N GLN A 370 -16.21 14.18 -26.68
CA GLN A 370 -16.06 12.74 -26.92
C GLN A 370 -16.99 11.90 -26.04
N CYS A 371 -17.18 12.27 -24.77
CA CYS A 371 -18.14 11.62 -23.88
C CYS A 371 -19.59 11.80 -24.37
N LYS A 372 -19.97 12.99 -24.87
CA LYS A 372 -21.29 13.23 -25.46
C LYS A 372 -21.51 12.39 -26.71
N ALA A 373 -20.50 12.30 -27.58
CA ALA A 373 -20.55 11.46 -28.78
C ALA A 373 -20.69 9.97 -28.42
N ALA A 374 -19.95 9.51 -27.41
CA ALA A 374 -20.07 8.15 -26.89
C ALA A 374 -21.48 7.86 -26.36
N LEU A 375 -22.05 8.76 -25.55
CA LEU A 375 -23.44 8.64 -25.06
C LEU A 375 -24.47 8.56 -26.19
N ALA A 376 -24.31 9.40 -27.22
CA ALA A 376 -25.20 9.42 -28.37
C ALA A 376 -25.11 8.14 -29.20
N SER A 377 -23.99 7.42 -29.14
CA SER A 377 -23.80 6.17 -29.87
C SER A 377 -24.50 4.97 -29.22
N ILE A 378 -24.82 5.04 -27.91
CA ILE A 378 -25.51 3.95 -27.21
C ILE A 378 -26.94 3.83 -27.74
N SER A 379 -27.23 2.71 -28.37
CA SER A 379 -28.55 2.37 -28.94
C SER A 379 -29.68 2.43 -27.91
N GLY A 380 -30.87 2.92 -28.28
CA GLY A 380 -32.04 2.98 -27.38
C GLY A 380 -32.01 4.14 -26.37
N THR A 381 -32.89 4.09 -25.36
CA THR A 381 -33.05 5.15 -24.34
C THR A 381 -32.76 4.63 -22.93
N LEU A 382 -32.47 5.55 -22.00
CA LEU A 382 -32.23 5.21 -20.60
C LEU A 382 -33.48 4.61 -19.94
N GLU A 383 -34.65 5.16 -20.24
CA GLU A 383 -35.95 4.65 -19.77
C GLU A 383 -36.19 3.24 -20.29
N GLY A 384 -35.91 2.99 -21.58
CA GLY A 384 -36.04 1.66 -22.19
C GLY A 384 -35.11 0.63 -21.56
N ASP A 385 -33.86 0.99 -21.27
CA ASP A 385 -32.92 0.11 -20.55
C ASP A 385 -33.42 -0.20 -19.12
N GLN A 386 -34.01 0.79 -18.43
CA GLN A 386 -34.55 0.63 -17.08
C GLN A 386 -35.81 -0.26 -17.04
N GLU A 387 -36.69 -0.11 -18.04
CA GLU A 387 -37.85 -0.98 -18.23
C GLU A 387 -37.42 -2.43 -18.55
N ALA A 388 -36.45 -2.60 -19.45
CA ALA A 388 -35.90 -3.90 -19.80
C ALA A 388 -35.27 -4.59 -18.57
N LEU A 389 -34.49 -3.85 -17.77
CA LEU A 389 -33.93 -4.36 -16.51
C LEU A 389 -35.02 -4.82 -15.54
N THR A 390 -36.10 -4.04 -15.40
CA THR A 390 -37.23 -4.37 -14.52
C THR A 390 -37.95 -5.64 -14.99
N LYS A 391 -38.18 -5.75 -16.30
CA LYS A 391 -38.78 -6.93 -16.93
C LYS A 391 -37.93 -8.17 -16.72
N VAL A 392 -36.61 -8.09 -16.93
CA VAL A 392 -35.68 -9.20 -16.72
C VAL A 392 -35.63 -9.61 -15.25
N ASN A 393 -35.60 -8.66 -14.30
CA ASN A 393 -35.64 -9.00 -12.87
C ASN A 393 -36.93 -9.75 -12.48
N THR A 394 -38.06 -9.39 -13.09
CA THR A 394 -39.33 -10.10 -12.88
C THR A 394 -39.30 -11.50 -13.49
N GLN A 395 -38.63 -11.67 -14.65
CA GLN A 395 -38.41 -12.99 -15.26
C GLN A 395 -37.52 -13.86 -14.38
N ILE A 396 -36.41 -13.33 -13.84
CA ILE A 396 -35.50 -14.03 -12.92
C ILE A 396 -36.27 -14.58 -11.71
N ALA A 397 -37.14 -13.78 -11.09
CA ALA A 397 -37.94 -14.20 -9.94
C ALA A 397 -38.88 -15.39 -10.23
N LYS A 398 -39.19 -15.66 -11.50
CA LYS A 398 -40.09 -16.72 -11.96
C LYS A 398 -39.40 -17.79 -12.79
N ALA A 399 -38.09 -17.67 -13.02
CA ALA A 399 -37.35 -18.49 -13.97
C ALA A 399 -36.98 -19.86 -13.38
N ALA A 400 -37.04 -20.89 -14.24
CA ALA A 400 -36.40 -22.17 -13.94
C ALA A 400 -34.87 -22.05 -14.02
N ALA A 401 -34.14 -22.92 -13.32
CA ALA A 401 -32.68 -22.90 -13.26
C ALA A 401 -31.98 -22.88 -14.64
N ALA A 402 -32.55 -23.55 -15.64
CA ALA A 402 -32.02 -23.60 -17.01
C ALA A 402 -32.02 -22.24 -17.75
N GLN A 403 -32.87 -21.29 -17.35
CA GLN A 403 -32.95 -19.96 -17.96
C GLN A 403 -32.20 -18.89 -17.14
N MET A 404 -31.75 -19.25 -15.93
CA MET A 404 -31.23 -18.28 -14.95
C MET A 404 -29.97 -17.58 -15.47
N THR A 405 -28.99 -18.33 -15.99
CA THR A 405 -27.70 -17.76 -16.46
C THR A 405 -27.88 -16.71 -17.55
N THR A 406 -28.73 -16.99 -18.56
CA THR A 406 -29.03 -16.06 -19.66
C THR A 406 -29.75 -14.81 -19.16
N LEU A 407 -30.71 -14.96 -18.25
CA LEU A 407 -31.43 -13.81 -17.68
C LEU A 407 -30.52 -12.96 -16.78
N GLN A 408 -29.65 -13.59 -15.98
CA GLN A 408 -28.65 -12.93 -15.14
C GLN A 408 -27.68 -12.10 -16.01
N ARG A 409 -27.19 -12.68 -17.11
CA ARG A 409 -26.33 -12.00 -18.09
C ARG A 409 -27.03 -10.79 -18.71
N ARG A 410 -28.27 -10.95 -19.19
CA ARG A 410 -29.05 -9.84 -19.77
C ARG A 410 -29.28 -8.72 -18.75
N ARG A 411 -29.60 -9.07 -17.50
CA ARG A 411 -29.70 -8.10 -16.40
C ARG A 411 -28.40 -7.30 -16.26
N ASP A 412 -27.25 -7.97 -16.25
CA ASP A 412 -25.94 -7.34 -16.08
C ASP A 412 -25.57 -6.45 -17.27
N ILE A 413 -25.90 -6.87 -18.50
CA ILE A 413 -25.75 -6.04 -19.72
C ILE A 413 -26.57 -4.75 -19.60
N TYR A 414 -27.85 -4.83 -19.21
CA TYR A 414 -28.67 -3.62 -19.03
C TYR A 414 -28.16 -2.75 -17.89
N GLN A 415 -27.66 -3.34 -16.81
CA GLN A 415 -27.07 -2.59 -15.71
C GLN A 415 -25.83 -1.80 -16.16
N ILE A 416 -24.95 -2.41 -16.97
CA ILE A 416 -23.79 -1.72 -17.55
C ILE A 416 -24.24 -0.56 -18.44
N ARG A 417 -25.20 -0.79 -19.35
CA ARG A 417 -25.76 0.27 -20.22
C ARG A 417 -26.28 1.45 -19.40
N ILE A 418 -27.03 1.16 -18.33
CA ILE A 418 -27.55 2.19 -17.42
C ILE A 418 -26.41 2.93 -16.70
N ASN A 419 -25.37 2.21 -16.24
CA ASN A 419 -24.22 2.79 -15.54
C ASN A 419 -23.41 3.72 -16.46
N GLU A 420 -23.19 3.33 -17.72
CA GLU A 420 -22.52 4.19 -18.71
C GLU A 420 -23.33 5.47 -18.99
N ARG A 421 -24.67 5.34 -19.10
CA ARG A 421 -25.59 6.46 -19.36
C ARG A 421 -25.79 7.42 -18.19
N LYS A 422 -25.85 6.92 -16.94
CA LYS A 422 -26.14 7.71 -15.71
C LYS A 422 -24.89 8.13 -14.92
N GLY A 423 -23.80 7.39 -15.08
CA GLY A 423 -22.63 7.47 -14.22
C GLY A 423 -21.40 7.98 -14.94
N HIS A 424 -20.91 7.24 -15.93
CA HIS A 424 -19.53 7.42 -16.41
C HIS A 424 -19.37 8.46 -17.52
N PHE A 425 -20.32 8.56 -18.46
CA PHE A 425 -20.24 9.55 -19.53
C PHE A 425 -21.12 10.78 -19.30
N THR A 426 -22.04 10.75 -18.32
CA THR A 426 -22.87 11.90 -17.97
C THR A 426 -22.02 12.89 -17.18
N PRO A 427 -21.71 14.06 -17.73
CA PRO A 427 -20.93 15.03 -16.98
C PRO A 427 -21.84 15.61 -15.90
N ARG A 428 -21.56 15.29 -14.63
CA ARG A 428 -22.01 16.17 -13.55
C ARG A 428 -21.17 17.42 -13.67
N GLY A 429 -21.77 18.48 -14.23
CA GLY A 429 -21.11 19.76 -14.47
C GLY A 429 -20.16 20.13 -13.33
N SER A 430 -18.91 20.44 -13.69
CA SER A 430 -17.81 20.91 -12.82
C SER A 430 -17.15 19.91 -11.83
N GLN A 431 -17.48 18.61 -11.82
CA GLN A 431 -17.01 17.67 -10.78
C GLN A 431 -15.80 16.77 -11.09
N PHE A 432 -15.12 16.87 -12.24
CA PHE A 432 -13.92 16.05 -12.48
C PHE A 432 -12.71 16.56 -11.68
N THR A 433 -12.36 15.89 -10.58
CA THR A 433 -11.13 16.16 -9.81
C THR A 433 -9.97 15.30 -10.29
N LEU A 434 -8.85 15.91 -10.64
CA LEU A 434 -7.60 15.19 -10.96
C LEU A 434 -6.96 14.62 -9.68
N ARG A 435 -6.89 13.29 -9.58
CA ARG A 435 -5.99 12.58 -8.64
C ARG A 435 -4.93 11.85 -9.45
N GLY A 436 -3.69 12.27 -9.36
CA GLY A 436 -2.53 11.49 -9.80
C GLY A 436 -2.10 10.50 -8.72
N SER A 437 -1.77 9.26 -9.13
CA SER A 437 -1.10 8.17 -8.40
C SER A 437 -1.73 7.65 -7.09
N TYR A 438 -1.94 6.33 -7.02
CA TYR A 438 -2.30 5.55 -5.81
C TYR A 438 -1.19 5.61 -4.73
N PRO A 439 -1.44 5.37 -3.42
CA PRO A 439 -2.71 5.09 -2.72
C PRO A 439 -3.04 6.08 -1.57
N THR A 440 -4.33 6.20 -1.18
CA THR A 440 -4.80 6.31 0.23
C THR A 440 -6.34 6.42 0.32
N TRP A 441 -6.93 5.59 1.20
CA TRP A 441 -8.32 5.56 1.68
C TRP A 441 -8.71 6.81 2.54
N PRO A 442 -9.97 7.00 2.99
CA PRO A 442 -11.21 7.12 2.23
C PRO A 442 -11.93 8.48 2.48
N ASP A 443 -13.04 8.61 1.75
CA ASP A 443 -13.89 9.76 1.50
C ASP A 443 -14.52 10.49 2.73
N GLN A 444 -14.88 11.76 2.55
CA GLN A 444 -15.30 12.71 3.59
C GLN A 444 -16.61 12.36 4.33
N ARG A 445 -17.36 11.36 3.87
CA ARG A 445 -18.50 10.76 4.60
C ARG A 445 -18.03 9.92 5.80
N ALA A 446 -16.93 9.18 5.63
CA ALA A 446 -16.28 8.47 6.73
C ALA A 446 -15.70 9.45 7.76
N ALA A 447 -15.21 10.63 7.36
CA ALA A 447 -14.72 11.65 8.30
C ALA A 447 -15.84 12.32 9.13
N ARG A 448 -17.07 12.33 8.63
CA ARG A 448 -18.25 12.84 9.35
C ARG A 448 -18.79 11.79 10.32
N LEU A 449 -18.96 10.55 9.85
CA LEU A 449 -19.31 9.41 10.72
C LEU A 449 -18.22 9.13 11.76
N ALA A 450 -16.94 9.23 11.40
CA ALA A 450 -15.78 9.07 12.28
C ALA A 450 -15.66 10.21 13.29
N ARG A 451 -16.13 11.43 13.01
CA ARG A 451 -16.19 12.50 14.04
C ARG A 451 -17.29 12.23 15.05
N GLU A 452 -18.40 11.67 14.63
CA GLU A 452 -19.53 11.31 15.50
C GLU A 452 -19.22 10.06 16.33
N THR A 453 -18.66 9.01 15.71
CA THR A 453 -18.17 7.79 16.41
C THR A 453 -16.95 8.09 17.28
N PHE A 454 -15.97 8.89 16.84
CA PHE A 454 -14.84 9.29 17.70
C PHE A 454 -15.30 10.10 18.93
N HIS A 455 -16.33 10.94 18.80
CA HIS A 455 -16.86 11.67 19.96
C HIS A 455 -17.63 10.74 20.92
N GLN A 456 -18.33 9.73 20.41
CA GLN A 456 -18.99 8.69 21.21
C GLN A 456 -17.97 7.76 21.88
N ASP A 457 -16.98 7.27 21.14
CA ASP A 457 -15.92 6.38 21.61
C ASP A 457 -15.00 7.05 22.62
N LEU A 458 -14.66 8.33 22.43
CA LEU A 458 -13.85 9.10 23.40
C LEU A 458 -14.61 9.36 24.70
N CYS A 459 -15.93 9.62 24.64
CA CYS A 459 -16.79 9.72 25.82
C CYS A 459 -16.88 8.38 26.57
N THR A 460 -17.00 7.27 25.83
CA THR A 460 -17.08 5.91 26.37
C THR A 460 -15.75 5.48 26.98
N PHE A 461 -14.62 5.82 26.36
CA PHE A 461 -13.26 5.59 26.86
C PHE A 461 -12.95 6.40 28.13
N VAL A 462 -13.32 7.68 28.18
CA VAL A 462 -13.12 8.52 29.40
C VAL A 462 -13.99 8.03 30.57
N ALA A 463 -15.20 7.53 30.29
CA ALA A 463 -16.09 6.95 31.30
C ALA A 463 -15.51 5.64 31.89
N SER A 464 -14.98 4.76 31.03
CA SER A 464 -14.47 3.43 31.39
C SER A 464 -13.00 3.39 31.87
N CYS A 465 -12.20 4.43 31.64
CA CYS A 465 -10.78 4.46 32.04
C CYS A 465 -10.60 4.51 33.57
N SER A 466 -10.03 3.46 34.18
CA SER A 466 -9.81 3.32 35.63
C SER A 466 -8.68 4.22 36.18
N LEU A 467 -7.81 4.73 35.31
CA LEU A 467 -6.62 5.55 35.66
C LEU A 467 -6.93 7.05 35.86
N LEU A 468 -8.17 7.50 35.62
CA LEU A 468 -8.56 8.91 35.76
C LEU A 468 -9.43 9.14 37.00
N SER A 469 -9.03 10.10 37.84
CA SER A 469 -9.79 10.48 39.03
C SER A 469 -11.16 11.07 38.67
N ARG A 470 -12.17 10.90 39.54
CA ARG A 470 -13.54 11.40 39.34
C ARG A 470 -13.60 12.91 39.01
N LYS A 471 -12.71 13.71 39.60
CA LYS A 471 -12.57 15.15 39.30
C LYS A 471 -12.06 15.41 37.87
N LYS A 472 -11.09 14.63 37.37
CA LYS A 472 -10.58 14.74 35.99
C LYS A 472 -11.62 14.28 34.96
N LYS A 473 -12.33 13.18 35.23
CA LYS A 473 -13.44 12.71 34.36
C LYS A 473 -14.54 13.76 34.22
N ARG A 474 -14.98 14.39 35.33
CA ARG A 474 -15.95 15.50 35.28
C ARG A 474 -15.44 16.72 34.49
N LYS A 475 -14.16 17.07 34.63
CA LYS A 475 -13.57 18.22 33.92
C LYS A 475 -13.47 17.96 32.42
N ILE A 476 -13.13 16.74 32.00
CA ILE A 476 -13.08 16.34 30.58
C ILE A 476 -14.50 16.26 30.00
N ALA A 477 -15.47 15.70 30.73
CA ALA A 477 -16.87 15.68 30.33
C ALA A 477 -17.46 17.09 30.16
N GLN A 478 -17.11 18.05 31.04
CA GLN A 478 -17.50 19.46 30.90
C GLN A 478 -16.85 20.15 29.68
N ILE A 479 -15.63 19.75 29.30
CA ILE A 479 -14.95 20.27 28.10
C ILE A 479 -15.61 19.72 26.84
N LEU A 480 -15.96 18.43 26.82
CA LEU A 480 -16.66 17.79 25.71
C LEU A 480 -18.11 18.30 25.55
N ALA A 481 -18.83 18.54 26.66
CA ALA A 481 -20.16 19.15 26.64
C ALA A 481 -20.16 20.62 26.17
N ARG A 482 -19.02 21.33 26.30
CA ARG A 482 -18.83 22.69 25.76
C ARG A 482 -18.50 22.71 24.27
N ALA A 483 -18.22 21.56 23.65
CA ALA A 483 -17.90 21.42 22.23
C ALA A 483 -19.15 21.21 21.33
N GLN A 484 -20.34 21.07 21.91
CA GLN A 484 -21.59 21.21 21.15
C GLN A 484 -21.79 22.66 20.69
N PRO A 485 -22.35 22.90 19.49
CA PRO A 485 -22.55 24.24 18.97
C PRO A 485 -23.55 24.99 19.86
N LYS A 486 -23.03 25.83 20.76
CA LYS A 486 -23.83 26.87 21.39
C LYS A 486 -24.15 27.90 20.32
N THR A 487 -25.42 28.26 20.19
CA THR A 487 -25.84 29.51 19.55
C THR A 487 -25.17 30.66 20.31
N VAL A 488 -24.03 31.13 19.80
CA VAL A 488 -23.35 32.31 20.31
C VAL A 488 -24.16 33.51 19.81
N PRO A 489 -24.67 34.39 20.69
CA PRO A 489 -25.30 35.63 20.25
C PRO A 489 -24.28 36.45 19.46
N ILE A 490 -24.75 37.15 18.42
CA ILE A 490 -23.95 37.97 17.50
C ILE A 490 -22.98 38.83 18.34
N GLN A 491 -21.70 38.48 18.32
CA GLN A 491 -20.67 39.24 19.01
C GLN A 491 -20.35 40.43 18.11
N GLU A 492 -20.78 41.64 18.51
CA GLU A 492 -20.25 42.86 17.91
C GLU A 492 -18.73 42.85 18.00
N ALA A 493 -18.09 43.24 16.90
CA ALA A 493 -16.63 43.23 16.82
C ALA A 493 -16.03 44.04 17.99
N PRO A 494 -14.99 43.55 18.67
CA PRO A 494 -14.27 44.35 19.65
C PRO A 494 -13.81 45.66 18.98
N PRO A 495 -13.90 46.81 19.67
CA PRO A 495 -13.52 48.10 19.10
C PRO A 495 -12.09 48.01 18.60
N LEU A 496 -11.88 48.37 17.33
CA LEU A 496 -10.57 48.55 16.74
C LEU A 496 -9.81 49.56 17.61
N SER A 497 -8.72 49.13 18.26
CA SER A 497 -7.77 50.10 18.81
C SER A 497 -7.31 50.99 17.65
N GLN A 498 -7.45 52.30 17.81
CA GLN A 498 -7.33 53.31 16.75
C GLN A 498 -5.91 53.45 16.14
N ASP A 499 -4.96 52.59 16.47
CA ASP A 499 -3.55 52.79 16.12
C ASP A 499 -3.09 52.20 14.77
N SER A 500 -3.99 51.84 13.83
CA SER A 500 -3.50 51.16 12.62
C SER A 500 -4.09 51.49 11.26
N PHE A 501 -4.84 52.58 11.09
CA PHE A 501 -5.10 53.14 9.75
C PHE A 501 -5.34 54.65 9.80
N SER A 502 -4.28 55.46 9.73
CA SER A 502 -4.40 56.83 9.21
C SER A 502 -4.02 56.83 7.72
N ASN A 503 -5.01 57.03 6.86
CA ASN A 503 -4.80 57.53 5.51
C ASN A 503 -4.35 58.99 5.66
N ARG A 504 -3.04 59.25 5.59
CA ARG A 504 -2.55 60.60 5.30
C ARG A 504 -2.46 60.78 3.79
N ALA A 505 -3.31 61.67 3.27
CA ALA A 505 -3.08 62.34 2.00
C ALA A 505 -1.67 62.98 1.97
N PRO A 506 -1.04 63.15 0.79
CA PRO A 506 0.30 63.74 0.70
C PRO A 506 0.23 65.21 1.13
N ARG A 507 0.59 65.49 2.38
CA ARG A 507 0.91 66.85 2.81
C ARG A 507 2.32 67.18 2.35
N SER A 508 2.46 68.25 1.57
CA SER A 508 3.75 68.93 1.38
C SER A 508 4.39 69.17 2.75
N ARG A 509 5.56 68.59 2.99
CA ARG A 509 6.30 68.79 4.25
C ARG A 509 7.51 69.65 3.96
N ASN A 510 7.39 70.92 4.32
CA ASN A 510 8.52 71.71 4.79
C ASN A 510 8.86 71.29 6.24
N ASN A 511 10.16 71.32 6.54
CA ASN A 511 10.85 71.37 7.85
C ASN A 511 11.00 70.08 8.70
N GLY A 512 12.26 69.62 8.82
CA GLY A 512 13.11 70.05 9.96
C GLY A 512 13.26 69.16 11.20
N GLY A 513 13.24 67.82 11.11
CA GLY A 513 13.57 66.93 12.24
C GLY A 513 14.66 65.90 11.90
N PRO A 514 15.52 65.49 12.85
CA PRO A 514 16.58 64.52 12.56
C PRO A 514 15.96 63.15 12.20
N PRO A 515 16.55 62.40 11.25
CA PRO A 515 16.00 61.13 10.81
C PRO A 515 16.10 60.08 11.94
N PRO A 516 15.17 59.11 12.01
CA PRO A 516 15.24 58.03 12.99
C PRO A 516 16.52 57.21 12.80
N SER A 517 17.18 56.86 13.91
CA SER A 517 18.39 56.03 13.90
C SER A 517 18.10 54.67 13.23
N GLY A 518 18.91 54.33 12.23
CA GLY A 518 18.78 53.07 11.49
C GLY A 518 18.97 51.84 12.39
N PRO A 519 18.53 50.64 11.93
CA PRO A 519 18.69 49.41 12.69
C PRO A 519 20.18 49.13 12.97
N SER A 520 20.50 48.63 14.17
CA SER A 520 21.88 48.33 14.56
C SER A 520 22.56 47.35 13.59
N PRO A 521 23.89 47.46 13.37
CA PRO A 521 24.62 46.59 12.43
C PRO A 521 24.41 45.09 12.71
N PHE A 522 24.35 44.71 14.00
CA PHE A 522 24.05 43.36 14.44
C PHE A 522 22.67 42.88 13.99
N LYS A 523 21.64 43.72 14.10
CA LYS A 523 20.27 43.39 13.67
C LYS A 523 20.17 43.24 12.16
N VAL A 524 20.92 44.04 11.40
CA VAL A 524 21.02 43.92 9.94
C VAL A 524 21.70 42.61 9.54
N ALA A 525 22.82 42.26 10.17
CA ALA A 525 23.52 41.01 9.94
C ALA A 525 22.67 39.78 10.30
N TRP A 526 22.03 39.78 11.48
CA TRP A 526 21.15 38.70 11.92
C TRP A 526 19.96 38.48 10.97
N ASN A 527 19.33 39.55 10.51
CA ASN A 527 18.23 39.47 9.53
C ASN A 527 18.71 38.93 8.17
N ARG A 528 19.96 39.22 7.78
CA ARG A 528 20.56 38.68 6.55
C ARG A 528 20.77 37.17 6.66
N VAL A 529 21.31 36.70 7.78
CA VAL A 529 21.50 35.26 8.06
C VAL A 529 20.15 34.53 8.09
N LEU A 530 19.17 35.03 8.83
CA LEU A 530 17.82 34.43 8.86
C LEU A 530 17.16 34.37 7.48
N ARG A 531 17.41 35.35 6.61
CA ARG A 531 16.88 35.35 5.25
C ARG A 531 17.55 34.29 4.37
N GLN A 532 18.84 34.05 4.54
CA GLN A 532 19.56 32.97 3.83
C GLN A 532 19.10 31.59 4.31
N LEU A 533 19.03 31.39 5.64
CA LEU A 533 18.58 30.12 6.24
C LEU A 533 17.12 29.80 5.92
N SER A 534 16.26 30.80 5.75
CA SER A 534 14.85 30.58 5.37
C SER A 534 14.64 30.41 3.86
N SER A 535 15.69 30.31 3.05
CA SER A 535 15.56 30.19 1.60
C SER A 535 15.11 28.78 1.17
N LEU A 536 14.19 28.72 0.20
CA LEU A 536 13.66 27.44 -0.30
C LEU A 536 14.72 26.63 -1.06
N PRO A 537 15.57 27.23 -1.93
CA PRO A 537 16.62 26.48 -2.62
C PRO A 537 17.63 25.84 -1.68
N LEU A 538 18.02 26.54 -0.59
CA LEU A 538 18.91 25.98 0.43
C LEU A 538 18.28 24.73 1.06
N ALA A 539 17.02 24.81 1.50
CA ALA A 539 16.34 23.67 2.11
C ALA A 539 16.23 22.47 1.16
N ILE A 540 15.94 22.69 -0.13
CA ILE A 540 15.91 21.62 -1.15
C ILE A 540 17.31 21.02 -1.32
N GLY A 541 18.34 21.85 -1.38
CA GLY A 541 19.73 21.40 -1.47
C GLY A 541 20.17 20.59 -0.24
N GLU A 542 19.84 21.05 0.97
CA GLU A 542 20.09 20.35 2.23
C GLU A 542 19.47 18.95 2.20
N LEU A 543 18.18 18.84 1.85
CA LEU A 543 17.49 17.56 1.75
C LEU A 543 18.12 16.63 0.71
N ALA A 544 18.50 17.15 -0.46
CA ALA A 544 19.15 16.37 -1.50
C ALA A 544 20.51 15.82 -1.05
N VAL A 545 21.34 16.65 -0.42
CA VAL A 545 22.65 16.21 0.10
C VAL A 545 22.50 15.17 1.20
N ILE A 546 21.55 15.37 2.14
CA ILE A 546 21.25 14.36 3.18
C ILE A 546 20.81 13.04 2.54
N ALA A 547 19.96 13.08 1.52
CA ALA A 547 19.46 11.88 0.84
C ALA A 547 20.60 11.10 0.17
N VAL A 548 21.49 11.79 -0.55
CA VAL A 548 22.66 11.17 -1.19
C VAL A 548 23.61 10.54 -0.16
N LEU A 549 23.94 11.27 0.91
CA LEU A 549 24.80 10.75 1.98
C LEU A 549 24.16 9.55 2.70
N SER A 550 22.84 9.57 2.91
CA SER A 550 22.12 8.45 3.51
C SER A 550 22.14 7.22 2.58
N ALA A 551 21.96 7.40 1.27
CA ALA A 551 22.06 6.31 0.31
C ALA A 551 23.45 5.65 0.33
N ILE A 552 24.53 6.45 0.38
CA ILE A 552 25.90 5.93 0.52
C ILE A 552 26.04 5.12 1.82
N GLY A 553 25.53 5.66 2.94
CA GLY A 553 25.56 4.97 4.24
C GLY A 553 24.71 3.70 4.33
N THR A 554 23.73 3.53 3.44
CA THR A 554 22.93 2.30 3.33
C THR A 554 23.61 1.25 2.47
N VAL A 555 24.28 1.66 1.39
CA VAL A 555 25.01 0.73 0.50
C VAL A 555 26.27 0.19 1.17
N ILE A 556 27.00 1.03 1.90
CA ILE A 556 28.22 0.63 2.62
C ILE A 556 27.84 0.16 4.03
N GLU A 557 28.14 -1.09 4.38
CA GLU A 557 27.91 -1.60 5.73
C GLU A 557 28.62 -0.74 6.78
N GLN A 558 27.90 -0.30 7.81
CA GLN A 558 28.41 0.65 8.81
C GLN A 558 29.10 -0.06 10.00
N ASN A 559 30.08 0.60 10.61
CA ASN A 559 30.77 0.22 11.86
C ASN A 559 31.39 -1.20 11.86
N LYS A 560 31.81 -1.72 10.70
CA LYS A 560 32.54 -3.01 10.61
C LYS A 560 34.03 -2.86 10.95
N SER A 561 34.71 -3.99 11.12
CA SER A 561 36.16 -4.00 11.38
C SER A 561 36.96 -3.49 10.17
N LEU A 562 38.18 -2.99 10.41
CA LEU A 562 39.07 -2.59 9.31
C LEU A 562 39.33 -3.76 8.35
N SER A 563 39.52 -4.97 8.89
CA SER A 563 39.73 -6.20 8.11
C SER A 563 38.56 -6.55 7.19
N TYR A 564 37.33 -6.25 7.61
CA TYR A 564 36.14 -6.43 6.78
C TYR A 564 36.20 -5.48 5.57
N TYR A 565 36.53 -4.19 5.77
CA TYR A 565 36.58 -3.24 4.66
C TYR A 565 37.72 -3.53 3.69
N MET A 566 38.91 -3.89 4.18
CA MET A 566 40.03 -4.27 3.32
C MET A 566 39.70 -5.49 2.45
N ARG A 567 38.91 -6.43 2.97
CA ARG A 567 38.50 -7.64 2.24
C ARG A 567 37.42 -7.38 1.21
N ASN A 568 36.41 -6.57 1.55
CA ASN A 568 35.24 -6.34 0.70
C ASN A 568 35.40 -5.15 -0.25
N TYR A 569 36.32 -4.22 0.04
CA TYR A 569 36.62 -3.04 -0.78
C TYR A 569 38.15 -2.93 -0.99
N PRO A 570 38.79 -3.92 -1.64
CA PRO A 570 40.24 -3.94 -1.83
C PRO A 570 40.73 -2.77 -2.69
N ASP A 571 41.99 -2.39 -2.51
CA ASP A 571 42.69 -1.41 -3.32
C ASP A 571 43.33 -2.05 -4.58
N GLY A 572 43.85 -1.21 -5.49
CA GLY A 572 44.51 -1.66 -6.72
C GLY A 572 43.56 -2.03 -7.87
N PRO A 573 43.91 -3.01 -8.73
CA PRO A 573 43.11 -3.38 -9.91
C PRO A 573 41.83 -4.16 -9.56
N ASN A 574 41.67 -4.61 -8.32
CA ASN A 574 40.55 -5.47 -7.88
C ASN A 574 39.40 -4.68 -7.22
N LYS A 575 39.29 -3.37 -7.45
CA LYS A 575 38.22 -2.54 -6.88
C LYS A 575 36.86 -3.05 -7.32
N VAL A 576 35.97 -3.28 -6.36
CA VAL A 576 34.60 -3.79 -6.62
C VAL A 576 33.76 -2.77 -7.40
N ILE A 577 33.95 -1.48 -7.13
CA ILE A 577 33.25 -0.38 -7.80
C ILE A 577 34.29 0.67 -8.21
N GLY A 578 34.83 0.55 -9.43
CA GLY A 578 35.62 1.58 -10.11
C GLY A 578 36.61 2.35 -9.23
N PHE A 579 36.18 3.46 -8.63
CA PHE A 579 37.01 4.37 -7.83
C PHE A 579 36.94 4.15 -6.30
N VAL A 580 35.98 3.39 -5.78
CA VAL A 580 35.75 3.21 -4.33
C VAL A 580 36.61 2.08 -3.76
N ASP A 581 37.48 2.41 -2.81
CA ASP A 581 38.30 1.47 -2.05
C ASP A 581 38.16 1.72 -0.53
N TRP A 582 38.69 0.79 0.28
CA TRP A 582 38.65 0.88 1.74
C TRP A 582 39.31 2.16 2.28
N GLN A 583 40.33 2.70 1.58
CA GLN A 583 41.04 3.90 1.98
C GLN A 583 40.14 5.13 1.83
N LEU A 584 39.46 5.27 0.69
CA LEU A 584 38.49 6.34 0.44
C LEU A 584 37.33 6.28 1.43
N ILE A 585 36.79 5.08 1.69
CA ILE A 585 35.71 4.88 2.66
C ILE A 585 36.12 5.39 4.04
N LYS A 586 37.32 5.01 4.52
CA LYS A 586 37.84 5.45 5.82
C LYS A 586 38.17 6.94 5.84
N MET A 587 38.73 7.50 4.76
CA MET A 587 39.07 8.92 4.65
C MET A 587 37.82 9.81 4.70
N MET A 588 36.77 9.43 3.95
CA MET A 588 35.50 10.17 3.89
C MET A 588 34.55 9.84 5.04
N GLN A 589 34.96 8.96 5.96
CA GLN A 589 34.15 8.46 7.09
C GLN A 589 32.83 7.80 6.65
N TRP A 590 32.79 7.22 5.45
CA TRP A 590 31.59 6.54 4.94
C TRP A 590 31.28 5.22 5.68
N ASP A 591 32.24 4.70 6.45
CA ASP A 591 32.04 3.56 7.35
C ASP A 591 31.21 3.91 8.61
N HIS A 592 31.03 5.20 8.91
CA HIS A 592 30.24 5.69 10.05
C HIS A 592 29.61 7.07 9.73
N ILE A 593 28.98 7.19 8.56
CA ILE A 593 28.52 8.48 8.01
C ILE A 593 27.52 9.21 8.92
N TYR A 594 26.64 8.46 9.60
CA TYR A 594 25.59 9.00 10.45
C TYR A 594 26.11 9.65 11.74
N SER A 595 27.36 9.38 12.12
CA SER A 595 28.05 10.04 13.24
C SER A 595 29.18 10.97 12.79
N ALA A 596 29.42 11.10 11.48
CA ALA A 596 30.46 11.98 10.96
C ALA A 596 30.11 13.46 11.17
N ASN A 597 31.12 14.28 11.46
CA ASN A 597 30.93 15.70 11.81
C ASN A 597 30.22 16.50 10.71
N TYR A 598 30.49 16.20 9.44
CA TYR A 598 29.83 16.89 8.32
C TYR A 598 28.34 16.54 8.23
N PHE A 599 27.95 15.29 8.49
CA PHE A 599 26.56 14.86 8.48
C PHE A 599 25.80 15.50 9.65
N LEU A 600 26.41 15.52 10.84
CA LEU A 600 25.85 16.19 12.01
C LEU A 600 25.72 17.71 11.80
N ALA A 601 26.70 18.35 11.17
CA ALA A 601 26.63 19.77 10.80
C ALA A 601 25.50 20.04 9.81
N LEU A 602 25.30 19.15 8.83
CA LEU A 602 24.20 19.24 7.87
C LEU A 602 22.84 19.08 8.54
N MET A 603 22.71 18.16 9.50
CA MET A 603 21.50 18.03 10.33
C MET A 603 21.26 19.28 11.20
N ALA A 604 22.29 19.86 11.80
CA ALA A 604 22.17 21.10 12.55
C ALA A 604 21.76 22.28 11.66
N LEU A 605 22.30 22.35 10.44
CA LEU A 605 21.94 23.36 9.45
C LEU A 605 20.48 23.22 9.01
N LEU A 606 20.02 22.00 8.72
CA LEU A 606 18.60 21.72 8.41
C LEU A 606 17.68 22.15 9.57
N ALA A 607 18.05 21.87 10.83
CA ALA A 607 17.27 22.32 11.98
C ALA A 607 17.17 23.86 12.04
N ALA A 608 18.29 24.55 11.80
CA ALA A 608 18.33 26.02 11.75
C ALA A 608 17.48 26.58 10.60
N SER A 609 17.53 25.94 9.42
CA SER A 609 16.73 26.26 8.24
C SER A 609 15.22 26.12 8.51
N LEU A 610 14.79 25.00 9.12
CA LEU A 610 13.40 24.78 9.55
C LEU A 610 12.93 25.83 10.56
N ALA A 611 13.74 26.14 11.57
CA ALA A 611 13.43 27.15 12.58
C ALA A 611 13.36 28.57 11.98
N ALA A 612 14.28 28.92 11.10
CA ALA A 612 14.31 30.20 10.39
C ALA A 612 13.10 30.34 9.45
N CYS A 613 12.74 29.29 8.69
CA CYS A 613 11.57 29.28 7.81
C CYS A 613 10.27 29.44 8.61
N THR A 614 10.15 28.76 9.76
CA THR A 614 8.99 28.86 10.65
C THR A 614 8.81 30.27 11.19
N SER A 615 9.89 30.87 11.70
CA SER A 615 9.86 32.19 12.34
C SER A 615 9.67 33.35 11.36
N THR A 616 10.27 33.28 10.18
CA THR A 616 10.27 34.39 9.19
C THR A 616 9.16 34.30 8.15
N ARG A 617 8.65 33.10 7.85
CA ARG A 617 7.63 32.89 6.80
C ARG A 617 6.31 32.38 7.38
N GLN A 618 6.31 31.21 8.03
CA GLN A 618 5.06 30.54 8.42
C GLN A 618 4.31 31.29 9.54
N TRP A 619 5.02 31.77 10.57
CA TRP A 619 4.40 32.46 11.70
C TRP A 619 3.77 33.82 11.32
N PRO A 620 4.44 34.69 10.54
CA PRO A 620 3.80 35.90 10.00
C PRO A 620 2.56 35.62 9.15
N MET A 621 2.56 34.56 8.33
CA MET A 621 1.39 34.20 7.51
C MET A 621 0.16 33.86 8.36
N VAL A 622 0.34 33.16 9.49
CA VAL A 622 -0.76 32.90 10.45
C VAL A 622 -1.23 34.19 11.11
N ARG A 623 -0.31 35.07 11.53
CA ARG A 623 -0.67 36.37 12.10
C ARG A 623 -1.49 37.22 11.13
N VAL A 624 -1.16 37.22 9.84
CA VAL A 624 -1.92 37.92 8.80
C VAL A 624 -3.29 37.27 8.58
N ALA A 625 -3.37 35.93 8.54
CA ALA A 625 -4.64 35.22 8.37
C ALA A 625 -5.62 35.45 9.54
N ARG A 626 -5.11 35.77 10.73
CA ARG A 626 -5.91 36.15 11.90
C ARG A 626 -6.42 37.59 11.88
N ARG A 627 -5.94 38.45 10.97
CA ARG A 627 -6.42 39.84 10.86
C ARG A 627 -7.70 39.88 10.04
N TRP A 628 -8.79 40.32 10.65
CA TRP A 628 -10.08 40.49 9.97
C TRP A 628 -10.06 41.79 9.18
N ARG A 629 -10.33 41.71 7.88
CA ARG A 629 -10.38 42.89 6.99
C ARG A 629 -11.72 42.88 6.28
N PHE A 630 -12.57 43.83 6.63
CA PHE A 630 -13.83 44.06 5.94
C PHE A 630 -13.57 44.74 4.59
N ALA A 631 -14.29 44.31 3.56
CA ALA A 631 -14.34 45.02 2.30
C ALA A 631 -15.28 46.23 2.46
N GLN A 632 -14.83 47.40 2.02
CA GLN A 632 -15.56 48.67 2.17
C GLN A 632 -16.13 49.18 0.85
N THR A 633 -15.79 48.52 -0.26
CA THR A 633 -16.28 48.83 -1.60
C THR A 633 -16.53 47.53 -2.36
N PRO A 634 -17.51 47.49 -3.27
CA PRO A 634 -17.78 46.31 -4.10
C PRO A 634 -16.53 45.85 -4.85
N GLY A 635 -15.80 46.78 -5.48
CA GLY A 635 -14.55 46.47 -6.17
C GLY A 635 -13.50 45.75 -5.32
N ARG A 636 -13.43 46.04 -4.01
CA ARG A 636 -12.55 45.31 -3.07
C ARG A 636 -13.07 43.91 -2.75
N VAL A 637 -14.38 43.68 -2.72
CA VAL A 637 -14.95 42.32 -2.59
C VAL A 637 -14.50 41.48 -3.78
N TYR A 638 -14.64 42.00 -5.00
CA TYR A 638 -14.21 41.32 -6.23
C TYR A 638 -12.70 41.11 -6.31
N THR A 639 -11.88 42.09 -5.87
CA THR A 639 -10.40 41.98 -5.89
C THR A 639 -9.87 41.03 -4.81
N MET A 640 -10.56 40.89 -3.68
CA MET A 640 -10.18 39.96 -2.61
C MET A 640 -10.65 38.53 -2.86
N ALA A 641 -11.72 38.39 -3.64
CA ALA A 641 -12.17 37.11 -4.15
C ALA A 641 -11.18 36.53 -5.16
N LYS A 642 -11.13 35.20 -5.25
CA LYS A 642 -10.44 34.55 -6.37
C LYS A 642 -11.35 34.60 -7.61
N GLU A 643 -10.78 34.62 -8.81
CA GLU A 643 -11.56 34.59 -10.06
C GLU A 643 -12.64 33.50 -10.03
N GLY A 644 -13.88 33.86 -10.40
CA GLY A 644 -15.03 32.95 -10.41
C GLY A 644 -15.70 32.68 -9.06
N THR A 645 -15.30 33.37 -7.98
CA THR A 645 -15.89 33.20 -6.63
C THR A 645 -16.46 34.50 -6.06
N ALA A 646 -16.97 35.36 -6.95
CA ALA A 646 -17.67 36.58 -6.57
C ALA A 646 -18.92 36.79 -7.41
N ALA A 647 -19.99 37.25 -6.76
CA ALA A 647 -21.29 37.47 -7.37
C ALA A 647 -22.00 38.64 -6.68
N ALA A 648 -22.98 39.22 -7.36
CA ALA A 648 -23.92 40.16 -6.77
C ALA A 648 -25.28 39.49 -6.68
N LEU A 649 -25.88 39.49 -5.49
CA LEU A 649 -27.18 38.88 -5.22
C LEU A 649 -28.23 39.99 -5.11
N PRO A 650 -29.21 40.04 -6.04
CA PRO A 650 -30.30 41.00 -5.96
C PRO A 650 -31.30 40.61 -4.87
N ASN A 651 -31.89 41.62 -4.24
CA ASN A 651 -32.89 41.47 -3.17
C ASN A 651 -32.44 40.58 -2.01
N ALA A 652 -31.15 40.61 -1.67
CA ALA A 652 -30.56 39.82 -0.60
C ALA A 652 -30.19 40.71 0.61
N ASP A 653 -30.09 40.10 1.78
CA ASP A 653 -29.69 40.76 3.03
C ASP A 653 -28.41 40.10 3.60
N VAL A 654 -27.38 40.92 3.81
CA VAL A 654 -26.08 40.52 4.37
C VAL A 654 -26.20 39.87 5.77
N HIS A 655 -27.20 40.23 6.56
CA HIS A 655 -27.48 39.59 7.85
C HIS A 655 -28.05 38.18 7.68
N VAL A 656 -28.87 37.94 6.65
CA VAL A 656 -29.36 36.60 6.30
C VAL A 656 -28.18 35.73 5.83
N MET A 657 -27.34 36.27 4.96
CA MET A 657 -26.09 35.61 4.53
C MET A 657 -25.21 35.24 5.72
N GLY A 658 -25.05 36.14 6.70
CA GLY A 658 -24.30 35.86 7.92
C GLY A 658 -24.84 34.67 8.72
N ARG A 659 -26.17 34.52 8.83
CA ARG A 659 -26.79 33.38 9.50
C ARG A 659 -26.57 32.07 8.75
N VAL A 660 -26.70 32.08 7.42
CA VAL A 660 -26.45 30.92 6.54
C VAL A 660 -24.99 30.44 6.65
N LEU A 661 -24.05 31.38 6.62
CA LEU A 661 -22.62 31.09 6.78
C LEU A 661 -22.31 30.51 8.17
N GLN A 662 -22.91 31.07 9.23
CA GLN A 662 -22.74 30.57 10.59
C GLN A 662 -23.28 29.15 10.75
N ALA A 663 -24.47 28.86 10.19
CA ALA A 663 -25.06 27.52 10.18
C ALA A 663 -24.16 26.49 9.44
N SER A 664 -23.39 26.96 8.46
CA SER A 664 -22.45 26.14 7.66
C SER A 664 -21.05 26.03 8.28
N GLY A 665 -20.90 26.49 9.53
CA GLY A 665 -19.69 26.35 10.34
C GLY A 665 -18.62 27.41 10.09
N TYR A 666 -18.97 28.54 9.46
CA TYR A 666 -18.08 29.70 9.37
C TYR A 666 -18.13 30.54 10.65
N GLN A 667 -16.99 31.11 11.04
CA GLN A 667 -16.95 32.20 12.01
C GLN A 667 -17.23 33.50 11.27
N VAL A 668 -18.32 34.18 11.61
CA VAL A 668 -18.86 35.34 10.89
C VAL A 668 -18.72 36.60 11.74
N PHE A 669 -18.30 37.69 11.11
CA PHE A 669 -18.21 39.03 11.69
C PHE A 669 -18.96 40.00 10.79
N LEU A 670 -19.81 40.84 11.38
CA LEU A 670 -20.63 41.83 10.69
C LEU A 670 -20.29 43.24 11.22
N LYS A 671 -20.21 44.23 10.33
CA LYS A 671 -20.00 45.64 10.66
C LYS A 671 -20.57 46.53 9.56
N GLU A 672 -21.52 47.41 9.88
CA GLU A 672 -22.02 48.50 8.99
C GLU A 672 -22.32 48.00 7.56
N GLY A 673 -23.15 46.96 7.41
CA GLY A 673 -23.48 46.39 6.10
C GLY A 673 -22.37 45.57 5.42
N SER A 674 -21.19 45.45 6.05
CA SER A 674 -20.07 44.61 5.60
C SER A 674 -19.96 43.33 6.43
N LEU A 675 -19.59 42.23 5.80
CA LEU A 675 -19.40 40.92 6.42
C LEU A 675 -18.03 40.34 6.07
N TYR A 676 -17.40 39.71 7.06
CA TYR A 676 -16.23 38.87 6.88
C TYR A 676 -16.44 37.54 7.59
N ALA A 677 -16.19 36.43 6.91
CA ALA A 677 -16.32 35.10 7.47
C ALA A 677 -15.13 34.21 7.12
N PHE A 678 -14.77 33.28 8.01
CA PHE A 678 -13.72 32.30 7.72
C PHE A 678 -13.95 30.93 8.36
N LYS A 679 -13.28 29.91 7.80
CA LYS A 679 -13.30 28.51 8.24
C LYS A 679 -11.89 27.92 8.16
N GLY A 680 -11.58 26.92 8.98
CA GLY A 680 -10.36 26.11 8.85
C GLY A 680 -9.01 26.78 9.17
N LEU A 681 -8.98 27.75 10.09
CA LEU A 681 -7.73 28.44 10.50
C LEU A 681 -6.66 27.47 11.04
N ALA A 682 -7.06 26.34 11.64
CA ALA A 682 -6.14 25.30 12.12
C ALA A 682 -5.22 24.75 11.01
N GLY A 683 -5.67 24.70 9.76
CA GLY A 683 -4.85 24.25 8.63
C GLY A 683 -3.64 25.14 8.34
N LYS A 684 -3.70 26.42 8.74
CA LYS A 684 -2.55 27.34 8.66
C LYS A 684 -1.51 27.08 9.77
N LEU A 685 -1.89 26.42 10.86
CA LEU A 685 -0.98 26.00 11.94
C LEU A 685 -0.33 24.64 11.67
N GLY A 686 -0.92 23.81 10.80
CA GLY A 686 -0.41 22.47 10.47
C GLY A 686 1.07 22.44 10.07
N PRO A 687 1.52 23.23 9.07
CA PRO A 687 2.93 23.26 8.66
C PRO A 687 3.92 23.67 9.76
N ILE A 688 3.51 24.55 10.68
CA ILE A 688 4.32 24.94 11.85
C ILE A 688 4.46 23.75 12.79
N GLY A 689 3.37 23.00 12.99
CA GLY A 689 3.36 21.77 13.76
C GLY A 689 4.27 20.69 13.15
N VAL A 690 4.29 20.55 11.82
CA VAL A 690 5.18 19.63 11.10
C VAL A 690 6.65 19.98 11.37
N HIS A 691 7.04 21.25 11.25
CA HIS A 691 8.41 21.68 11.55
C HIS A 691 8.77 21.46 13.02
N ALA A 692 7.86 21.78 13.96
CA ALA A 692 8.09 21.56 15.39
C ALA A 692 8.26 20.06 15.70
N ALA A 693 7.49 19.19 15.06
CA ALA A 693 7.60 17.75 15.19
C ALA A 693 8.94 17.23 14.65
N MET A 694 9.37 17.68 13.47
CA MET A 694 10.69 17.33 12.91
C MET A 694 11.84 17.79 13.82
N LEU A 695 11.78 19.02 14.34
CA LEU A 695 12.78 19.52 15.29
C LEU A 695 12.79 18.71 16.60
N LEU A 696 11.62 18.28 17.09
CA LEU A 696 11.52 17.44 18.28
C LEU A 696 12.11 16.05 18.04
N ILE A 697 11.91 15.45 16.86
CA ILE A 697 12.54 14.18 16.47
C ILE A 697 14.07 14.35 16.46
N MET A 698 14.58 15.37 15.79
CA MET A 698 16.03 15.63 15.70
C MET A 698 16.64 15.88 17.09
N ALA A 699 15.97 16.66 17.93
CA ALA A 699 16.40 16.90 19.31
C ALA A 699 16.37 15.60 20.14
N GLY A 700 15.33 14.78 19.98
CA GLY A 700 15.20 13.49 20.65
C GLY A 700 16.32 12.52 20.27
N VAL A 701 16.60 12.38 18.97
CA VAL A 701 17.73 11.55 18.48
C VAL A 701 19.06 12.07 19.02
N THR A 702 19.29 13.39 18.93
CA THR A 702 20.53 14.01 19.44
C THR A 702 20.71 13.74 20.94
N TYR A 703 19.63 13.88 21.71
CA TYR A 703 19.63 13.59 23.14
C TYR A 703 19.90 12.11 23.43
N GLY A 704 19.28 11.20 22.69
CA GLY A 704 19.53 9.75 22.79
C GLY A 704 20.98 9.35 22.47
N CYS A 705 21.59 10.01 21.47
CA CYS A 705 23.00 9.81 21.12
C CYS A 705 23.96 10.32 22.22
N LEU A 706 23.71 11.51 22.77
CA LEU A 706 24.60 12.14 23.76
C LEU A 706 24.44 11.58 25.17
N ALA A 707 23.22 11.24 25.57
CA ALA A 707 22.89 10.80 26.93
C ALA A 707 22.66 9.28 27.05
N GLY A 708 22.70 8.54 25.94
CA GLY A 708 22.49 7.10 25.94
C GLY A 708 23.70 6.27 26.38
N LEU A 709 23.42 5.04 26.81
CA LEU A 709 24.41 4.02 27.20
C LEU A 709 24.26 2.81 26.28
N LYS A 710 25.37 2.15 25.93
CA LYS A 710 25.36 0.90 25.17
C LYS A 710 26.36 -0.10 25.73
N GLY A 711 26.00 -1.37 25.68
CA GLY A 711 26.82 -2.49 26.14
C GLY A 711 26.52 -3.74 25.34
N THR A 712 27.47 -4.66 25.27
CA THR A 712 27.26 -6.02 24.74
C THR A 712 27.87 -7.01 25.70
N VAL A 713 27.15 -8.08 26.02
CA VAL A 713 27.62 -9.13 26.92
C VAL A 713 27.27 -10.51 26.35
N MET A 714 28.17 -11.46 26.52
CA MET A 714 27.94 -12.88 26.23
C MET A 714 27.88 -13.63 27.56
N VAL A 715 26.78 -14.32 27.82
CA VAL A 715 26.53 -14.97 29.12
C VAL A 715 26.04 -16.39 28.87
N PRO A 716 26.68 -17.41 29.47
CA PRO A 716 26.23 -18.79 29.39
C PRO A 716 24.91 -18.99 30.13
N GLU A 717 24.19 -20.03 29.75
CA GLU A 717 23.02 -20.50 30.49
C GLU A 717 23.36 -20.79 31.96
N GLY A 718 22.49 -20.36 32.87
CA GLY A 718 22.71 -20.37 34.32
C GLY A 718 23.65 -19.27 34.84
N GLY A 719 24.15 -18.39 33.97
CA GLY A 719 25.06 -17.31 34.34
C GLY A 719 24.37 -16.00 34.74
N ASP A 720 25.08 -15.20 35.55
CA ASP A 720 24.66 -13.87 36.01
C ASP A 720 25.58 -12.77 35.50
N PHE A 721 25.03 -11.57 35.29
CA PHE A 721 25.84 -10.36 35.16
C PHE A 721 25.14 -9.11 35.68
N ILE A 722 25.94 -8.10 36.01
CA ILE A 722 25.46 -6.79 36.48
C ILE A 722 25.35 -5.83 35.29
N PHE A 723 24.15 -5.34 34.99
CA PHE A 723 23.91 -4.43 33.85
C PHE A 723 24.85 -3.23 33.83
N ALA A 724 25.09 -2.60 34.99
CA ALA A 724 25.92 -1.40 35.10
C ALA A 724 27.37 -1.62 34.65
N GLN A 725 27.90 -2.84 34.80
CA GLN A 725 29.27 -3.19 34.39
C GLN A 725 29.35 -3.44 32.88
N ALA A 726 28.25 -3.87 32.27
CA ALA A 726 28.19 -4.13 30.83
C ALA A 726 27.91 -2.86 29.99
N LEU A 727 27.40 -1.78 30.60
CA LEU A 727 27.06 -0.53 29.92
C LEU A 727 28.23 0.45 29.88
N SER A 728 28.47 1.03 28.71
CA SER A 728 29.45 2.10 28.50
C SER A 728 28.79 3.43 28.11
N PRO A 729 29.22 4.57 28.68
CA PRO A 729 28.74 5.90 28.32
C PRO A 729 29.20 6.28 26.91
N ARG A 730 28.27 6.79 26.10
CA ARG A 730 28.58 7.30 24.75
C ARG A 730 29.16 8.71 24.75
N SER A 731 28.91 9.50 25.79
CA SER A 731 29.51 10.81 25.98
C SER A 731 29.56 11.19 27.47
N PRO A 732 30.29 12.25 27.84
CA PRO A 732 30.35 12.75 29.23
C PRO A 732 29.00 13.15 29.83
N ILE A 733 27.97 13.35 29.00
CA ILE A 733 26.61 13.74 29.44
C ILE A 733 25.78 12.52 29.84
N ALA A 734 26.16 11.31 29.40
CA ALA A 734 25.42 10.09 29.69
C ALA A 734 25.44 9.78 31.19
N ARG A 735 24.27 9.47 31.74
CA ARG A 735 24.10 9.09 33.14
C ARG A 735 23.31 7.78 33.21
N PRO A 736 23.71 6.83 34.09
CA PRO A 736 22.91 5.65 34.35
C PRO A 736 21.53 6.04 34.91
N PRO A 737 20.45 5.32 34.55
CA PRO A 737 19.14 5.58 35.10
C PRO A 737 19.14 5.36 36.62
N SER A 738 18.45 6.25 37.34
CA SER A 738 18.28 6.17 38.79
C SER A 738 17.43 4.94 39.14
N GLY A 739 18.10 3.88 39.64
CA GLY A 739 17.50 2.56 39.92
C GLY A 739 18.28 1.37 39.36
N ALA A 740 19.36 1.60 38.60
CA ALA A 740 20.12 0.53 37.94
C ALA A 740 21.07 -0.25 38.87
N PHE A 741 20.55 -1.13 39.73
CA PHE A 741 21.33 -2.22 40.34
C PHE A 741 20.47 -3.48 40.50
N ASP A 742 20.18 -4.12 39.38
CA ASP A 742 19.48 -5.40 39.35
C ASP A 742 20.33 -6.37 38.52
N VAL A 743 20.60 -7.57 39.03
CA VAL A 743 21.37 -8.60 38.33
C VAL A 743 20.50 -9.20 37.23
N LEU A 744 21.07 -9.53 36.07
CA LEU A 744 20.36 -10.30 35.05
C LEU A 744 20.87 -11.74 35.07
N HIS A 745 19.96 -12.66 35.36
CA HIS A 745 20.19 -14.10 35.29
C HIS A 745 19.69 -14.65 33.95
N VAL A 746 20.50 -15.49 33.31
CA VAL A 746 20.13 -16.23 32.10
C VAL A 746 19.64 -17.61 32.51
N ASN A 747 18.32 -17.82 32.52
CA ASN A 747 17.73 -19.11 32.88
C ASN A 747 18.00 -20.18 31.81
N SER A 748 17.78 -19.83 30.54
CA SER A 748 18.05 -20.72 29.39
C SER A 748 18.28 -19.93 28.10
N PHE A 749 18.89 -20.58 27.12
CA PHE A 749 19.06 -20.08 25.76
C PHE A 749 18.71 -21.21 24.79
N ASP A 750 17.78 -20.94 23.89
CA ASP A 750 17.24 -21.95 22.98
C ASP A 750 17.25 -21.42 21.55
N VAL A 751 17.58 -22.30 20.60
CA VAL A 751 17.47 -22.01 19.17
C VAL A 751 16.29 -22.79 18.60
N LYS A 752 15.29 -22.07 18.10
CA LYS A 752 14.18 -22.67 17.35
C LYS A 752 14.61 -22.83 15.91
N TYR A 753 14.39 -24.02 15.37
CA TYR A 753 14.68 -24.37 13.99
C TYR A 753 13.38 -24.60 13.24
N ARG A 754 13.37 -24.27 11.95
CA ARG A 754 12.30 -24.67 11.02
C ARG A 754 12.46 -26.13 10.63
N ASP A 755 11.46 -26.67 9.95
CA ASP A 755 11.46 -28.07 9.49
C ASP A 755 12.59 -28.39 8.51
N ASP A 756 13.11 -27.38 7.80
CA ASP A 756 14.27 -27.49 6.90
C ASP A 756 15.63 -27.45 7.63
N GLY A 757 15.63 -27.30 8.96
CA GLY A 757 16.83 -27.17 9.79
C GLY A 757 17.44 -25.76 9.82
N SER A 758 16.87 -24.79 9.09
CA SER A 758 17.28 -23.39 9.17
C SER A 758 16.86 -22.79 10.52
N VAL A 759 17.62 -21.80 11.02
CA VAL A 759 17.27 -21.12 12.26
C VAL A 759 16.02 -20.27 12.05
N ASP A 760 14.99 -20.51 12.87
CA ASP A 760 13.77 -19.70 12.92
C ASP A 760 13.95 -18.52 13.86
N GLN A 761 14.36 -18.79 15.11
CA GLN A 761 14.42 -17.79 16.16
C GLN A 761 15.41 -18.16 17.26
N PHE A 762 16.09 -17.15 17.82
CA PHE A 762 16.89 -17.28 19.05
C PHE A 762 16.06 -16.80 20.24
N VAL A 763 15.95 -17.63 21.27
CA VAL A 763 15.14 -17.34 22.46
C VAL A 763 16.05 -17.36 23.69
N SER A 764 15.91 -16.37 24.56
CA SER A 764 16.64 -16.32 25.84
C SER A 764 15.66 -16.04 26.95
N ASP A 765 15.66 -16.90 27.98
CA ASP A 765 14.79 -16.71 29.14
C ASP A 765 15.55 -16.01 30.26
N LEU A 766 15.11 -14.79 30.61
CA LEU A 766 15.88 -13.88 31.45
C LEU A 766 15.10 -13.49 32.70
N SER A 767 15.78 -13.49 33.85
CA SER A 767 15.25 -13.02 35.13
C SER A 767 16.03 -11.80 35.62
N VAL A 768 15.32 -10.71 35.87
CA VAL A 768 15.84 -9.51 36.54
C VAL A 768 15.73 -9.75 38.05
N LEU A 769 16.86 -9.72 38.74
CA LEU A 769 16.97 -9.97 40.17
C LEU A 769 17.36 -8.69 40.92
N ASP A 770 16.82 -8.48 42.11
CA ASP A 770 17.29 -7.40 42.99
C ASP A 770 18.64 -7.75 43.67
N ASP A 771 19.14 -6.82 44.47
CA ASP A 771 20.35 -6.96 45.29
C ASP A 771 20.28 -8.10 46.32
N GLN A 772 19.09 -8.60 46.63
CA GLN A 772 18.84 -9.73 47.52
C GLN A 772 18.62 -11.05 46.75
N GLY A 773 18.76 -11.05 45.42
CA GLY A 773 18.55 -12.21 44.56
C GLY A 773 17.09 -12.58 44.32
N ARG A 774 16.13 -11.70 44.66
CA ARG A 774 14.71 -11.92 44.41
C ARG A 774 14.36 -11.57 42.98
N GLU A 775 13.61 -12.44 42.32
CA GLU A 775 13.13 -12.22 40.96
C GLU A 775 12.09 -11.09 40.91
N LEU A 776 12.45 -9.96 40.31
CA LEU A 776 11.59 -8.80 40.09
C LEU A 776 10.75 -8.95 38.82
N MET A 777 11.31 -9.57 37.79
CA MET A 777 10.68 -9.78 36.50
C MET A 777 11.36 -10.93 35.75
N ARG A 778 10.58 -11.84 35.18
CA ARG A 778 11.06 -12.83 34.20
C ARG A 778 10.41 -12.60 32.84
N LYS A 779 11.20 -12.69 31.78
CA LYS A 779 10.70 -12.62 30.40
C LYS A 779 11.60 -13.43 29.47
N SER A 780 10.96 -14.27 28.67
CA SER A 780 11.58 -14.88 27.50
C SER A 780 11.61 -13.88 26.35
N ILE A 781 12.81 -13.52 25.90
CA ILE A 781 13.04 -12.58 24.81
C ILE A 781 13.41 -13.32 23.53
N SER A 782 13.25 -12.64 22.39
CA SER A 782 13.72 -13.14 21.10
C SER A 782 14.14 -11.99 20.18
N VAL A 783 14.65 -12.30 18.99
CA VAL A 783 15.03 -11.25 18.02
C VAL A 783 13.80 -10.38 17.73
N ASN A 784 13.95 -9.06 17.90
CA ASN A 784 12.90 -8.02 17.85
C ASN A 784 11.89 -7.97 19.01
N ASP A 785 11.96 -8.87 20.00
CA ASP A 785 11.17 -8.79 21.25
C ASP A 785 12.08 -8.69 22.49
N PRO A 786 12.56 -7.48 22.84
CA PRO A 786 13.53 -7.30 23.91
C PRO A 786 12.90 -7.25 25.31
N LEU A 787 13.72 -7.46 26.34
CA LEU A 787 13.36 -7.19 27.73
C LEU A 787 13.54 -5.69 28.00
N ARG A 788 12.54 -5.07 28.64
CA ARG A 788 12.55 -3.65 29.01
C ARG A 788 12.26 -3.51 30.49
N TYR A 789 13.22 -2.96 31.23
CA TYR A 789 13.08 -2.75 32.67
C TYR A 789 13.77 -1.44 33.08
N GLN A 790 13.04 -0.58 33.80
CA GLN A 790 13.52 0.73 34.27
C GLN A 790 14.31 1.59 33.25
N GLY A 791 13.87 1.61 31.99
CA GLY A 791 14.52 2.39 30.92
C GLY A 791 15.74 1.73 30.27
N ILE A 792 16.13 0.55 30.73
CA ILE A 792 17.12 -0.33 30.10
C ILE A 792 16.39 -1.29 29.17
N THR A 793 16.97 -1.54 27.99
CA THR A 793 16.49 -2.53 27.05
C THR A 793 17.58 -3.54 26.73
N ALA A 794 17.29 -4.83 26.87
CA ALA A 794 18.19 -5.93 26.51
C ALA A 794 17.65 -6.62 25.25
N TYR A 795 18.44 -6.59 24.18
CA TYR A 795 18.14 -7.19 22.89
C TYR A 795 18.94 -8.47 22.70
N GLN A 796 18.28 -9.53 22.22
CA GLN A 796 18.96 -10.70 21.70
C GLN A 796 19.63 -10.33 20.37
N THR A 797 20.97 -10.36 20.33
CA THR A 797 21.75 -9.92 19.15
C THR A 797 22.80 -10.92 18.70
N ASP A 798 23.29 -11.79 19.58
CA ASP A 798 24.27 -12.81 19.23
C ASP A 798 24.15 -14.08 20.07
N TYR A 799 24.96 -15.11 19.75
CA TYR A 799 25.06 -16.34 20.52
C TYR A 799 26.46 -16.97 20.43
N SER A 800 26.78 -17.83 21.39
CA SER A 800 27.95 -18.72 21.35
C SER A 800 27.67 -20.07 22.00
N MET A 801 28.57 -21.04 21.79
CA MET A 801 28.59 -22.29 22.55
C MET A 801 29.65 -22.15 23.64
N ALA A 802 29.23 -22.21 24.91
CA ALA A 802 30.11 -22.05 26.06
C ALA A 802 30.86 -23.35 26.38
N ALA A 803 30.12 -24.46 26.43
CA ALA A 803 30.67 -25.76 26.76
C ALA A 803 29.93 -26.90 26.05
N LEU A 804 30.59 -28.05 25.97
CA LEU A 804 30.02 -29.32 25.54
C LEU A 804 29.98 -30.25 26.76
N THR A 805 28.79 -30.74 27.11
CA THR A 805 28.61 -31.72 28.17
C THR A 805 28.79 -33.12 27.59
N VAL A 806 29.77 -33.87 28.12
CA VAL A 806 30.11 -35.19 27.60
C VAL A 806 30.35 -36.21 28.71
N ARG A 807 30.18 -37.49 28.37
CA ARG A 807 30.74 -38.63 29.09
C ARG A 807 31.73 -39.35 28.18
N ALA A 808 32.93 -39.58 28.67
CA ALA A 808 34.00 -40.26 27.95
C ALA A 808 34.69 -41.31 28.84
N PRO A 809 34.07 -42.48 29.07
CA PRO A 809 34.69 -43.56 29.84
C PRO A 809 36.06 -43.92 29.25
N GLY A 810 37.12 -43.80 30.05
CA GLY A 810 38.51 -43.98 29.62
C GLY A 810 39.30 -42.68 29.42
N SER A 811 38.65 -41.51 29.45
CA SER A 811 39.34 -40.22 29.49
C SER A 811 39.83 -39.90 30.92
N PRO A 812 41.01 -39.29 31.12
CA PRO A 812 41.45 -38.80 32.42
C PRO A 812 40.56 -37.68 33.00
N LEU A 813 39.69 -37.08 32.19
CA LEU A 813 38.74 -36.05 32.65
C LEU A 813 37.42 -36.62 33.16
N GLN A 814 37.14 -37.91 32.92
CA GLN A 814 35.90 -38.53 33.35
C GLN A 814 35.85 -38.62 34.89
N PRO A 815 34.84 -38.02 35.54
CA PRO A 815 34.63 -38.19 36.98
C PRO A 815 34.49 -39.67 37.38
N ALA A 816 34.99 -40.03 38.55
CA ALA A 816 35.01 -41.42 39.04
C ALA A 816 33.60 -42.02 39.24
N ASP A 817 32.58 -41.18 39.42
CA ASP A 817 31.18 -41.56 39.54
C ASP A 817 30.47 -41.76 38.18
N GLY A 818 31.16 -41.51 37.06
CA GLY A 818 30.61 -41.63 35.71
C GLY A 818 29.69 -40.46 35.29
N SER A 819 29.62 -39.39 36.08
CA SER A 819 28.81 -38.21 35.75
C SER A 819 29.33 -37.47 34.51
N PRO A 820 28.45 -36.79 33.75
CA PRO A 820 28.88 -35.92 32.65
C PRO A 820 29.73 -34.76 33.15
N PHE A 821 30.68 -34.30 32.33
CA PHE A 821 31.51 -33.13 32.61
C PHE A 821 31.49 -32.13 31.45
N ASN A 822 31.70 -30.85 31.77
CA ASN A 822 31.66 -29.76 30.80
C ASN A 822 33.06 -29.47 30.24
N LEU A 823 33.18 -29.49 28.92
CA LEU A 823 34.39 -29.09 28.20
C LEU A 823 34.19 -27.71 27.57
N PRO A 824 35.06 -26.72 27.81
CA PRO A 824 34.92 -25.41 27.21
C PRO A 824 35.06 -25.49 25.68
N MET A 825 34.23 -24.72 25.00
CA MET A 825 34.18 -24.65 23.54
C MET A 825 34.91 -23.40 23.05
N ALA A 826 35.96 -23.57 22.23
CA ALA A 826 36.73 -22.48 21.67
C ALA A 826 36.15 -22.04 20.33
N SER A 827 35.95 -20.73 20.13
CA SER A 827 35.52 -20.18 18.84
C SER A 827 36.62 -20.32 17.78
N LEU A 828 36.23 -20.83 16.61
CA LEU A 828 37.06 -20.92 15.41
C LEU A 828 36.71 -19.82 14.39
N ASP A 829 35.88 -18.86 14.77
CA ASP A 829 35.45 -17.77 13.89
C ASP A 829 36.66 -16.95 13.39
N GLY A 830 36.61 -16.58 12.10
CA GLY A 830 37.68 -15.84 11.43
C GLY A 830 38.99 -16.59 11.17
N LYS A 831 39.10 -17.89 11.52
CA LYS A 831 40.28 -18.71 11.21
C LYS A 831 40.33 -19.11 9.73
N PRO A 832 41.54 -19.24 9.13
CA PRO A 832 41.68 -19.63 7.72
C PRO A 832 40.98 -20.97 7.43
N GLY A 833 40.18 -21.01 6.36
CA GLY A 833 39.45 -22.22 5.94
C GLY A 833 38.08 -22.44 6.63
N ILE A 834 37.72 -21.64 7.63
CA ILE A 834 36.41 -21.71 8.30
C ILE A 834 35.49 -20.61 7.75
N LYS A 835 34.34 -21.01 7.18
CA LYS A 835 33.26 -20.10 6.77
C LYS A 835 32.11 -20.20 7.77
N GLY A 836 31.72 -19.07 8.35
CA GLY A 836 30.67 -18.99 9.39
C GLY A 836 31.19 -19.31 10.80
N LYS A 837 30.29 -19.31 11.77
CA LYS A 837 30.63 -19.62 13.17
C LYS A 837 30.85 -21.12 13.35
N ALA A 838 31.93 -21.47 14.03
CA ALA A 838 32.23 -22.85 14.43
C ALA A 838 32.96 -22.83 15.77
N TRP A 839 32.77 -23.87 16.55
CA TRP A 839 33.43 -24.05 17.83
C TRP A 839 34.03 -25.43 17.91
N ALA A 840 35.10 -25.57 18.68
CA ALA A 840 35.73 -26.85 18.90
C ALA A 840 36.17 -27.04 20.35
N THR A 841 36.19 -28.30 20.75
CA THR A 841 36.76 -28.75 22.01
C THR A 841 37.57 -30.04 21.81
N PHE A 842 38.24 -30.49 22.87
CA PHE A 842 39.16 -31.62 22.83
C PHE A 842 38.98 -32.52 24.04
N VAL A 843 38.73 -33.80 23.81
CA VAL A 843 38.66 -34.84 24.85
C VAL A 843 40.02 -35.56 24.88
N PRO A 844 40.85 -35.38 25.92
CA PRO A 844 42.11 -36.07 26.03
C PRO A 844 41.90 -37.57 26.30
N MET A 845 42.76 -38.42 25.74
CA MET A 845 42.82 -39.86 26.06
C MET A 845 43.88 -40.18 27.10
N GLU A 846 44.88 -39.32 27.26
CA GLU A 846 46.00 -39.49 28.16
C GLU A 846 46.16 -38.22 29.01
N PRO A 847 46.72 -38.30 30.23
CA PRO A 847 47.07 -37.11 31.00
C PRO A 847 47.95 -36.18 30.17
N PRO A 848 47.82 -34.85 30.31
CA PRO A 848 48.63 -33.92 29.55
C PRO A 848 50.13 -34.18 29.79
N PRO A 849 50.95 -34.26 28.72
CA PRO A 849 52.38 -34.56 28.86
C PRO A 849 53.09 -33.50 29.70
N ALA A 850 54.09 -33.93 30.49
CA ALA A 850 54.87 -33.04 31.37
C ALA A 850 55.60 -31.93 30.61
N ASP A 851 55.96 -32.18 29.34
CA ASP A 851 56.49 -31.18 28.41
C ASP A 851 55.52 -30.96 27.24
N ARG A 852 54.82 -29.82 27.25
CA ARG A 852 53.84 -29.43 26.22
C ARG A 852 54.47 -29.15 24.84
N LYS A 853 55.80 -29.05 24.72
CA LYS A 853 56.49 -28.81 23.45
C LYS A 853 57.01 -30.08 22.77
N ALA A 854 57.13 -31.20 23.50
CA ALA A 854 57.77 -32.42 23.00
C ALA A 854 56.82 -33.43 22.34
N SER A 855 55.52 -33.45 22.68
CA SER A 855 54.55 -34.37 22.08
C SER A 855 53.19 -33.73 21.83
N LYS A 856 52.55 -34.12 20.72
CA LYS A 856 51.17 -33.69 20.41
C LYS A 856 50.20 -34.39 21.38
N PRO A 857 49.26 -33.66 22.00
CA PRO A 857 48.26 -34.28 22.87
C PRO A 857 47.37 -35.22 22.05
N ARG A 858 47.19 -36.45 22.55
CA ARG A 858 46.41 -37.50 21.91
C ARG A 858 45.00 -37.50 22.49
N GLY A 859 44.00 -37.45 21.61
CA GLY A 859 42.60 -37.27 22.02
C GLY A 859 41.65 -37.04 20.84
N VAL A 860 40.38 -36.89 21.17
CA VAL A 860 39.29 -36.71 20.20
C VAL A 860 38.99 -35.23 20.06
N SER A 861 39.10 -34.69 18.84
CA SER A 861 38.66 -33.33 18.53
C SER A 861 37.18 -33.33 18.18
N ILE A 862 36.40 -32.45 18.80
CA ILE A 862 34.96 -32.32 18.55
C ILE A 862 34.70 -30.92 18.03
N VAL A 863 34.01 -30.81 16.89
CA VAL A 863 33.70 -29.55 16.23
C VAL A 863 32.19 -29.41 16.06
N ALA A 864 31.64 -28.27 16.44
CA ALA A 864 30.22 -27.94 16.30
C ALA A 864 30.06 -26.67 15.43
N ARG A 865 29.06 -26.67 14.55
CA ARG A 865 28.66 -25.50 13.74
C ARG A 865 27.27 -24.99 14.10
N ASP A 866 26.45 -25.85 14.69
CA ASP A 866 25.10 -25.58 15.19
C ASP A 866 24.85 -26.36 16.48
N PHE A 867 23.70 -26.16 17.12
CA PHE A 867 23.34 -26.87 18.35
C PHE A 867 22.75 -28.26 18.09
N GLN A 868 22.56 -28.66 16.82
CA GLN A 868 21.94 -29.94 16.47
C GLN A 868 22.96 -31.05 16.22
N THR A 869 24.19 -30.71 15.82
CA THR A 869 25.19 -31.67 15.38
C THR A 869 26.61 -31.33 15.83
N VAL A 870 27.34 -32.37 16.21
CA VAL A 870 28.78 -32.31 16.47
C VAL A 870 29.52 -33.36 15.64
N ALA A 871 30.63 -32.95 15.03
CA ALA A 871 31.53 -33.82 14.28
C ALA A 871 32.74 -34.19 15.14
N LEU A 872 33.06 -35.48 15.20
CA LEU A 872 34.18 -36.02 15.95
C LEU A 872 35.30 -36.45 14.99
N TYR A 873 36.54 -36.15 15.37
CA TYR A 873 37.75 -36.45 14.62
C TYR A 873 38.74 -37.22 15.50
N LYS A 874 39.43 -38.16 14.88
CA LYS A 874 40.50 -38.96 15.50
C LYS A 874 41.74 -38.11 15.76
N SER A 875 42.69 -38.66 16.51
CA SER A 875 43.96 -38.01 16.88
C SER A 875 44.83 -37.70 15.66
N ASP A 876 44.66 -38.43 14.56
CA ASP A 876 45.36 -38.20 13.27
C ASP A 876 44.68 -37.12 12.40
N GLY A 877 43.54 -36.59 12.84
CA GLY A 877 42.74 -35.60 12.11
C GLY A 877 41.71 -36.18 11.13
N SER A 878 41.61 -37.51 11.00
CA SER A 878 40.60 -38.14 10.16
C SER A 878 39.20 -38.07 10.80
N PHE A 879 38.18 -37.96 9.95
CA PHE A 879 36.78 -37.88 10.38
C PHE A 879 36.32 -39.22 10.96
N ALA A 880 35.75 -39.20 12.17
CA ALA A 880 35.25 -40.40 12.85
C ALA A 880 33.73 -40.56 12.72
N GLY A 881 32.98 -39.46 12.77
CA GLY A 881 31.52 -39.49 12.66
C GLY A 881 30.84 -38.26 13.22
N ILE A 882 29.50 -38.26 13.18
CA ILE A 882 28.64 -37.20 13.71
C ILE A 882 27.75 -37.74 14.83
N ARG A 883 27.50 -36.91 15.85
CA ARG A 883 26.52 -37.16 16.90
C ARG A 883 25.61 -35.96 17.07
N ARG A 884 24.37 -36.24 17.47
CA ARG A 884 23.39 -35.23 17.89
C ARG A 884 23.47 -35.09 19.41
N PRO A 885 23.68 -33.89 19.96
CA PRO A 885 23.54 -33.63 21.39
C PRO A 885 22.17 -34.14 21.89
N GLY A 886 22.14 -34.71 23.10
CA GLY A 886 20.95 -35.31 23.70
C GLY A 886 20.58 -36.71 23.18
N SER A 887 21.23 -37.21 22.11
CA SER A 887 20.91 -38.54 21.56
C SER A 887 21.33 -39.68 22.48
N ASN A 888 22.26 -39.44 23.41
CA ASN A 888 22.83 -40.45 24.33
C ASN A 888 23.43 -41.69 23.63
N LYS A 889 23.72 -41.61 22.32
CA LYS A 889 24.29 -42.72 21.56
C LYS A 889 25.83 -42.68 21.62
N PRO A 890 26.50 -43.73 22.11
CA PRO A 890 27.96 -43.77 22.15
C PRO A 890 28.58 -43.78 20.75
N ILE A 891 29.82 -43.29 20.64
CA ILE A 891 30.70 -43.46 19.48
C ILE A 891 32.09 -43.86 19.96
N GLU A 892 32.68 -44.88 19.36
CA GLU A 892 34.08 -45.19 19.59
C GLU A 892 34.97 -44.43 18.61
N VAL A 893 35.94 -43.71 19.15
CA VAL A 893 36.93 -42.94 18.39
C VAL A 893 38.30 -43.21 19.00
N ASP A 894 39.22 -43.79 18.22
CA ASP A 894 40.56 -44.20 18.70
C ASP A 894 40.56 -45.10 19.95
N GLY A 895 39.50 -45.92 20.12
CA GLY A 895 39.33 -46.80 21.28
C GLY A 895 38.77 -46.10 22.52
N LEU A 896 38.46 -44.80 22.45
CA LEU A 896 37.74 -44.07 23.47
C LEU A 896 36.25 -44.00 23.13
N THR A 897 35.39 -44.40 24.07
CA THR A 897 33.95 -44.23 23.95
C THR A 897 33.56 -42.81 24.34
N VAL A 898 32.92 -42.07 23.44
CA VAL A 898 32.41 -40.71 23.69
C VAL A 898 30.89 -40.70 23.57
N ILE A 899 30.23 -40.09 24.56
CA ILE A 899 28.79 -39.82 24.57
C ILE A 899 28.63 -38.31 24.70
N VAL A 900 27.89 -37.71 23.78
CA VAL A 900 27.60 -36.27 23.77
C VAL A 900 26.24 -36.07 24.40
N ASP A 901 26.23 -35.53 25.62
CA ASP A 901 25.02 -35.33 26.41
C ASP A 901 24.31 -34.04 25.97
N ASP A 902 25.00 -32.89 25.95
CA ASP A 902 24.38 -31.61 25.55
C ASP A 902 25.40 -30.54 25.13
N ILE A 903 24.93 -29.43 24.57
CA ILE A 903 25.72 -28.20 24.32
C ILE A 903 25.16 -27.07 25.19
N VAL A 904 26.01 -26.49 26.03
CA VAL A 904 25.65 -25.30 26.83
C VAL A 904 25.77 -24.06 25.96
N GLY A 905 24.64 -23.42 25.67
CA GLY A 905 24.58 -22.18 24.93
C GLY A 905 24.96 -20.96 25.74
N SER A 906 25.16 -19.85 25.02
CA SER A 906 25.31 -18.53 25.61
C SER A 906 24.53 -17.53 24.80
N THR A 907 23.80 -16.67 25.50
CA THR A 907 23.06 -15.57 24.92
C THR A 907 23.97 -14.34 24.79
N GLY A 908 23.91 -13.70 23.63
CA GLY A 908 24.55 -12.43 23.33
C GLY A 908 23.54 -11.29 23.39
N LEU A 909 23.65 -10.51 24.45
CA LEU A 909 22.72 -9.43 24.74
C LEU A 909 23.35 -8.07 24.42
N GLU A 910 22.66 -7.28 23.60
CA GLU A 910 22.93 -5.85 23.46
C GLU A 910 22.06 -5.07 24.45
N LEU A 911 22.71 -4.32 25.33
CA LEU A 911 22.08 -3.51 26.36
C LEU A 911 22.08 -2.06 25.91
N LYS A 912 20.93 -1.41 25.98
CA LYS A 912 20.78 -0.01 25.56
C LYS A 912 19.92 0.78 26.53
N VAL A 913 20.38 1.98 26.87
CA VAL A 913 19.58 3.04 27.49
C VAL A 913 19.49 4.20 26.52
N ASP A 914 18.27 4.57 26.14
CA ASP A 914 18.03 5.62 25.15
C ASP A 914 16.96 6.61 25.64
N PRO A 915 17.37 7.68 26.33
CA PRO A 915 16.43 8.65 26.89
C PRO A 915 15.79 9.54 25.82
N GLY A 916 16.27 9.48 24.57
CA GLY A 916 15.74 10.22 23.42
C GLY A 916 14.44 9.64 22.85
N VAL A 917 14.23 8.33 23.02
CA VAL A 917 13.13 7.57 22.41
C VAL A 917 11.74 8.18 22.67
N PRO A 918 11.36 8.60 23.90
CA PRO A 918 10.06 9.21 24.14
C PRO A 918 9.82 10.50 23.33
N TYR A 919 10.86 11.33 23.15
CA TYR A 919 10.78 12.56 22.38
C TYR A 919 10.64 12.27 20.88
N VAL A 920 11.34 11.25 20.38
CA VAL A 920 11.21 10.80 18.99
C VAL A 920 9.78 10.30 18.72
N TYR A 921 9.22 9.46 19.60
CA TYR A 921 7.83 9.00 19.45
C TYR A 921 6.80 10.13 19.57
N ALA A 922 7.00 11.06 20.50
CA ALA A 922 6.15 12.25 20.62
C ALA A 922 6.23 13.12 19.36
N GLY A 923 7.43 13.25 18.79
CA GLY A 923 7.67 13.92 17.50
C GLY A 923 6.95 13.24 16.35
N PHE A 924 7.05 11.92 16.20
CA PHE A 924 6.32 11.18 15.16
C PHE A 924 4.80 11.29 15.31
N ALA A 925 4.27 11.14 16.53
CA ALA A 925 2.85 11.33 16.79
C ALA A 925 2.39 12.76 16.45
N GLY A 926 3.20 13.76 16.83
CA GLY A 926 2.98 15.16 16.46
C GLY A 926 3.01 15.37 14.94
N LEU A 927 3.96 14.75 14.24
CA LEU A 927 4.09 14.82 12.79
C LEU A 927 2.85 14.27 12.09
N MET A 928 2.36 13.10 12.50
CA MET A 928 1.14 12.50 11.95
C MET A 928 -0.07 13.43 12.14
N ILE A 929 -0.32 13.88 13.36
CA ILE A 929 -1.48 14.74 13.69
C ILE A 929 -1.39 16.06 12.93
N THR A 930 -0.23 16.72 12.94
CA THR A 930 -0.07 18.05 12.33
C THR A 930 -0.07 18.01 10.82
N THR A 931 0.37 16.89 10.21
CA THR A 931 0.22 16.63 8.78
C THR A 931 -1.24 16.52 8.39
N LEU A 932 -2.04 15.73 9.14
CA LEU A 932 -3.50 15.64 8.93
C LEU A 932 -4.19 17.01 9.09
N VAL A 933 -3.83 17.76 10.13
CA VAL A 933 -4.36 19.13 10.35
C VAL A 933 -3.97 20.05 9.20
N SER A 934 -2.77 19.90 8.62
CA SER A 934 -2.32 20.72 7.49
C SER A 934 -3.22 20.60 6.26
N TYR A 935 -3.89 19.47 6.06
CA TYR A 935 -4.84 19.25 4.96
C TYR A 935 -6.15 20.04 5.10
N LEU A 936 -6.45 20.59 6.29
CA LEU A 936 -7.61 21.45 6.46
C LEU A 936 -7.45 22.73 5.65
N SER A 937 -8.43 23.00 4.77
CA SER A 937 -8.45 24.22 3.97
C SER A 937 -8.91 25.42 4.80
N HIS A 938 -8.20 26.53 4.68
CA HIS A 938 -8.59 27.82 5.22
C HIS A 938 -9.33 28.62 4.17
N SER A 939 -10.62 28.85 4.40
CA SER A 939 -11.52 29.56 3.49
C SER A 939 -11.96 30.89 4.12
N GLN A 940 -12.09 31.93 3.30
CA GLN A 940 -12.47 33.29 3.68
C GLN A 940 -13.58 33.79 2.74
N ILE A 941 -14.57 34.49 3.28
CA ILE A 941 -15.70 35.08 2.55
C ILE A 941 -15.85 36.54 2.99
N TRP A 942 -16.12 37.41 2.04
CA TRP A 942 -16.49 38.80 2.22
C TRP A 942 -17.87 39.03 1.62
N ALA A 943 -18.70 39.84 2.27
CA ALA A 943 -19.91 40.36 1.66
C ALA A 943 -20.12 41.84 2.00
N LEU A 944 -20.79 42.59 1.13
CA LEU A 944 -21.11 44.01 1.31
C LEU A 944 -22.51 44.29 0.78
N GLN A 945 -23.36 44.91 1.60
CA GLN A 945 -24.69 45.38 1.25
C GLN A 945 -24.61 46.76 0.56
N GLU A 946 -25.22 46.90 -0.60
CA GLU A 946 -25.43 48.16 -1.31
C GLU A 946 -26.89 48.24 -1.80
N GLY A 947 -27.73 48.99 -1.06
CA GLY A 947 -29.17 49.01 -1.32
C GLY A 947 -29.80 47.62 -1.14
N SER A 948 -30.49 47.12 -2.16
CA SER A 948 -31.04 45.76 -2.21
C SER A 948 -30.05 44.70 -2.73
N LEU A 949 -28.83 45.09 -3.09
CA LEU A 949 -27.82 44.21 -3.68
C LEU A 949 -26.79 43.77 -2.63
N VAL A 950 -26.41 42.49 -2.62
CA VAL A 950 -25.30 41.99 -1.79
C VAL A 950 -24.17 41.51 -2.68
N HIS A 951 -23.03 42.20 -2.62
CA HIS A 951 -21.80 41.75 -3.25
C HIS A 951 -21.14 40.71 -2.36
N VAL A 952 -20.96 39.48 -2.85
CA VAL A 952 -20.30 38.38 -2.13
C VAL A 952 -19.04 37.98 -2.89
N GLY A 953 -17.98 37.66 -2.15
CA GLY A 953 -16.72 37.18 -2.71
C GLY A 953 -15.96 36.28 -1.75
N GLY A 954 -15.23 35.29 -2.24
CA GLY A 954 -14.51 34.36 -1.35
C GLY A 954 -13.16 33.89 -1.88
N ARG A 955 -12.37 33.25 -1.02
CA ARG A 955 -11.17 32.49 -1.44
C ARG A 955 -10.86 31.36 -0.47
N SER A 956 -10.19 30.32 -0.98
CA SER A 956 -9.60 29.25 -0.17
C SER A 956 -8.13 29.02 -0.53
N ASN A 957 -7.33 28.53 0.43
CA ASN A 957 -5.89 28.30 0.22
C ASN A 957 -5.54 26.97 -0.46
N ARG A 958 -6.41 25.95 -0.43
CA ARG A 958 -6.15 24.62 -1.00
C ARG A 958 -7.37 24.09 -1.77
N ALA A 959 -8.51 23.89 -1.09
CA ALA A 959 -9.75 23.38 -1.70
C ALA A 959 -10.52 24.45 -2.50
N THR A 960 -9.87 25.06 -3.48
CA THR A 960 -10.41 26.22 -4.22
C THR A 960 -11.68 25.88 -5.02
N VAL A 961 -11.74 24.72 -5.66
CA VAL A 961 -12.91 24.26 -6.44
C VAL A 961 -14.07 23.88 -5.52
N THR A 962 -13.82 23.03 -4.52
CA THR A 962 -14.85 22.63 -3.55
C THR A 962 -15.41 23.83 -2.78
N PHE A 963 -14.56 24.79 -2.43
CA PHE A 963 -15.00 26.03 -1.79
C PHE A 963 -15.84 26.91 -2.72
N ALA A 964 -15.53 26.97 -4.03
CA ALA A 964 -16.35 27.70 -4.99
C ALA A 964 -17.76 27.10 -5.10
N LEU A 965 -17.87 25.77 -5.14
CA LEU A 965 -19.15 25.07 -5.10
C LEU A 965 -19.90 25.30 -3.79
N GLU A 966 -19.23 25.14 -2.64
CA GLU A 966 -19.80 25.42 -1.31
C GLU A 966 -20.31 26.86 -1.25
N LEU A 967 -19.55 27.85 -1.75
CA LEU A 967 -19.97 29.26 -1.76
C LEU A 967 -21.18 29.48 -2.67
N ASN A 968 -21.25 28.85 -3.84
CA ASN A 968 -22.39 28.96 -4.74
C ASN A 968 -23.66 28.35 -4.11
N ASP A 969 -23.55 27.17 -3.51
CA ASP A 969 -24.69 26.55 -2.80
C ASP A 969 -25.17 27.43 -1.64
N LEU A 970 -24.23 28.04 -0.91
CA LEU A 970 -24.55 28.98 0.17
C LEU A 970 -25.27 30.23 -0.36
N MET A 971 -24.82 30.79 -1.48
CA MET A 971 -25.48 31.94 -2.11
C MET A 971 -26.88 31.58 -2.61
N ASN A 972 -27.06 30.40 -3.21
CA ASN A 972 -28.36 29.93 -3.70
C ASN A 972 -29.35 29.63 -2.57
N SER A 973 -28.87 29.36 -1.36
CA SER A 973 -29.72 29.13 -0.19
C SER A 973 -30.26 30.43 0.45
N ILE A 974 -29.84 31.60 -0.03
CA ILE A 974 -30.31 32.88 0.47
C ILE A 974 -31.65 33.20 -0.20
N PRO A 975 -32.73 33.40 0.57
CA PRO A 975 -34.03 33.75 0.00
C PRO A 975 -34.00 35.16 -0.59
N GLU A 976 -34.56 35.32 -1.79
CA GLU A 976 -34.84 36.62 -2.39
C GLU A 976 -35.95 37.32 -1.58
N GLN A 977 -35.70 38.54 -1.12
CA GLN A 977 -36.75 39.36 -0.54
C GLN A 977 -37.71 39.83 -1.65
N PRO A 978 -39.03 39.84 -1.41
CA PRO A 978 -39.96 40.39 -2.38
C PRO A 978 -39.59 41.84 -2.68
N PRO A 979 -39.66 42.30 -3.94
CA PRO A 979 -39.38 43.68 -4.27
C PRO A 979 -40.28 44.57 -3.41
N ALA A 980 -39.69 45.58 -2.77
CA ALA A 980 -40.47 46.55 -2.02
C ALA A 980 -41.59 47.05 -2.93
N VAL A 981 -42.85 46.85 -2.51
CA VAL A 981 -44.03 47.31 -3.24
C VAL A 981 -43.86 48.82 -3.42
N VAL A 982 -43.50 49.22 -4.64
CA VAL A 982 -43.53 50.62 -5.02
C VAL A 982 -45.03 50.95 -5.06
N PRO A 983 -45.54 51.85 -4.21
CA PRO A 983 -46.95 52.21 -4.27
C PRO A 983 -47.24 52.73 -5.68
N GLU A 984 -48.25 52.13 -6.34
CA GLU A 984 -48.74 52.61 -7.63
C GLU A 984 -49.03 54.11 -7.51
N ARG A 985 -48.28 54.93 -8.27
CA ARG A 985 -48.67 56.32 -8.47
C ARG A 985 -50.03 56.30 -9.16
N THR A 986 -51.04 56.79 -8.45
CA THR A 986 -52.38 56.94 -9.02
C THR A 986 -52.33 57.87 -10.22
N ALA A 987 -53.25 57.68 -11.18
CA ALA A 987 -53.34 58.47 -12.41
C ALA A 987 -53.41 60.00 -12.17
N ALA A 988 -53.77 60.43 -10.95
CA ALA A 988 -53.76 61.83 -10.53
C ALA A 988 -52.35 62.44 -10.33
N GLU A 989 -51.30 61.62 -10.16
CA GLU A 989 -49.90 62.07 -10.03
C GLU A 989 -49.14 62.09 -11.35
N MET A 990 -49.73 61.57 -12.44
CA MET A 990 -49.15 61.66 -13.78
C MET A 990 -49.64 62.89 -14.58
N GLU A 991 -50.68 63.58 -14.09
CA GLU A 991 -51.24 64.80 -14.72
C GLU A 991 -50.81 66.11 -14.03
N ARG A 992 -49.92 66.04 -13.03
CA ARG A 992 -49.19 67.19 -12.46
C ARG A 992 -47.73 67.11 -12.84
#